data_AF-A0A3Q2XA08-F1
#
_entry.id   AF-A0A3Q2XA08-F1
#
_cell.length_a   1.000
_cell.length_b   1.000
_cell.length_c   1.000
_cell.angle_alpha   90.00
_cell.angle_beta   90.00
_cell.angle_gamma   90.00
#
_symmetry.space_group_name_H-M   'P 1'
#
loop_
_entity.id
_entity.type
_entity.pdbx_description
1 polymer ?
#
loop_
_entity_poly.entity_id
_entity_poly.type
_entity_poly.pdbx_seq_one_letter_code
_entity_poly.pdbx_strand_id
1 'polypeptide(L)'
;MEEKQHFLCGVVEGKGDRHHWSKSPRFFCTRMQNWGLNTYLYGPKDDLKHRLLWREVYSPEEEAETSREHLRFDNASLDSVNLWRRGCVQVSDLGCQAFAILFDDIDHSLCQADSEAFSSFAHAQVTVTNEMYRFLGEPPVFLFCPTEYCGSLCSPSVQKSPYLQTVGEDLLPDITVIWTGNKVISRKLSVDRLAEVESVLQRPPLIWDNLHANDYDSRRLFLGPFKGREPWLRGHLRGLLLNPNCEFEANYIPLHTLASWYRAGSQERKGDIARIQGKNRTSCRIYFPNASLHHLGETDYCPDRALSAALHDWMEELNQPLQAGEYSTGKGESEVREGEKRQPGQVPASRPAVPAGGGRGRKAQGRGLSGGKGLLSEAQVQLLVGLHYLPHEHGPSAQKLIQDLTWLKSNCHLVSANSKKSSPHKVDEWRDRASGFLSLCEDIAQLHCSVVGGANRAVLYDLYPYVWDLRNMALVAKAFVCWLGEERTTTGTELLGEESEPWALKGGVSGEVQMLLPIGGSGELFTHPPPLFPTSRLYNIRPYRNKDKVGDSGASHPDVVGDRCLGPCLALCPEYSFILEDELGVCGCILGILDVRSFAKRCQASWLPAMRDKYLPKGDLIKLMEEDQGEYPDSLLYHFPSQLRLDTLPELVDVSVSRTLLVTLLVALKANGSQGVFCEVQPTDRQRLEFLTKLGFLEILRGEARSREGVVMARLL
;
A
#
# COMPACT_ATOMS: atom_id res chain seq x y z
N MET A 1 -49.12 -6.77 -13.85
CA MET A 1 -47.86 -6.68 -14.61
C MET A 1 -46.77 -7.01 -13.63
N GLU A 2 -45.84 -7.89 -13.97
CA GLU A 2 -44.63 -8.08 -13.16
C GLU A 2 -43.78 -6.82 -13.29
N GLU A 3 -43.52 -6.14 -12.17
CA GLU A 3 -42.52 -5.09 -12.16
C GLU A 3 -41.15 -5.75 -12.32
N LYS A 4 -40.36 -5.30 -13.30
CA LYS A 4 -39.02 -5.83 -13.51
C LYS A 4 -38.13 -5.37 -12.36
N GLN A 5 -37.90 -6.26 -11.39
CA GLN A 5 -36.91 -6.07 -10.34
C GLN A 5 -35.60 -5.51 -10.92
N HIS A 6 -35.21 -4.33 -10.44
CA HIS A 6 -34.06 -3.60 -10.98
C HIS A 6 -32.75 -4.30 -10.57
N PHE A 7 -31.78 -4.35 -11.48
CA PHE A 7 -30.44 -4.86 -11.19
C PHE A 7 -29.71 -3.87 -10.27
N LEU A 8 -29.25 -4.34 -9.12
CA LEU A 8 -28.55 -3.55 -8.12
C LEU A 8 -27.07 -3.43 -8.51
N CYS A 9 -26.54 -2.22 -8.67
CA CYS A 9 -25.13 -2.00 -9.00
C CYS A 9 -24.56 -0.73 -8.35
N GLY A 10 -23.40 -0.86 -7.73
CA GLY A 10 -22.72 0.22 -7.04
C GLY A 10 -21.74 -0.29 -5.98
N VAL A 11 -21.86 0.20 -4.76
CA VAL A 11 -20.86 0.04 -3.68
C VAL A 11 -21.42 -0.70 -2.48
N VAL A 12 -20.57 -1.47 -1.81
CA VAL A 12 -20.72 -1.84 -0.41
C VAL A 12 -19.53 -1.26 0.39
N GLU A 13 -19.80 -0.60 1.52
CA GLU A 13 -18.77 -0.19 2.48
C GLU A 13 -18.59 -1.34 3.49
N GLY A 14 -17.88 -2.40 3.11
CA GLY A 14 -17.89 -3.69 3.83
C GLY A 14 -16.62 -4.01 4.65
N LYS A 15 -15.88 -2.98 5.06
CA LYS A 15 -14.48 -3.06 5.54
C LYS A 15 -14.35 -3.03 7.05
N GLY A 16 -13.24 -3.55 7.57
CA GLY A 16 -12.98 -3.70 9.01
C GLY A 16 -11.59 -3.28 9.48
N ASP A 17 -11.06 -2.17 8.96
CA ASP A 17 -9.95 -1.46 9.62
C ASP A 17 -9.90 0.03 9.20
N ARG A 18 -9.62 0.90 10.17
CA ARG A 18 -9.64 2.39 10.14
C ARG A 18 -11.01 3.04 9.92
N HIS A 19 -11.34 3.96 10.85
CA HIS A 19 -12.27 5.09 10.75
C HIS A 19 -13.18 5.10 9.51
N HIS A 20 -14.45 4.76 9.75
CA HIS A 20 -15.59 4.98 8.85
C HIS A 20 -15.45 6.19 7.95
N TRP A 21 -16.06 6.10 6.77
CA TRP A 21 -16.31 7.24 5.89
C TRP A 21 -17.34 8.23 6.49
N SER A 22 -17.16 8.67 7.73
CA SER A 22 -18.06 9.51 8.54
C SER A 22 -18.57 10.81 7.90
N LYS A 23 -18.02 11.22 6.74
CA LYS A 23 -18.50 12.37 5.93
C LYS A 23 -18.57 12.09 4.42
N SER A 24 -18.32 10.86 3.97
CA SER A 24 -18.04 10.55 2.55
C SER A 24 -19.12 9.79 1.74
N PRO A 25 -20.12 9.07 2.30
CA PRO A 25 -21.19 8.42 1.54
C PRO A 25 -21.88 9.34 0.54
N ARG A 26 -22.24 10.58 0.94
CA ARG A 26 -22.77 11.62 0.03
C ARG A 26 -21.91 11.88 -1.20
N PHE A 27 -20.59 11.87 -1.07
CA PHE A 27 -19.66 12.05 -2.20
C PHE A 27 -19.59 10.80 -3.08
N PHE A 28 -19.63 9.59 -2.50
CA PHE A 28 -19.81 8.36 -3.28
C PHE A 28 -21.14 8.35 -4.01
N CYS A 29 -22.25 8.62 -3.33
CA CYS A 29 -23.59 8.67 -3.93
C CYS A 29 -23.67 9.71 -5.05
N THR A 30 -22.99 10.86 -4.92
CA THR A 30 -22.87 11.85 -6.01
C THR A 30 -22.08 11.31 -7.20
N ARG A 31 -20.87 10.77 -7.00
CA ARG A 31 -20.06 10.15 -8.07
C ARG A 31 -20.81 8.98 -8.73
N MET A 32 -21.43 8.11 -7.94
CA MET A 32 -22.24 6.97 -8.39
C MET A 32 -23.45 7.41 -9.24
N GLN A 33 -24.22 8.40 -8.78
CA GLN A 33 -25.37 8.94 -9.50
C GLN A 33 -24.94 9.52 -10.86
N ASN A 34 -23.86 10.31 -10.88
CA ASN A 34 -23.31 10.89 -12.12
C ASN A 34 -22.86 9.81 -13.12
N TRP A 35 -22.38 8.66 -12.64
CA TRP A 35 -21.96 7.55 -13.49
C TRP A 35 -23.09 6.54 -13.80
N GLY A 36 -24.26 6.66 -13.19
CA GLY A 36 -25.42 5.78 -13.41
C GLY A 36 -25.41 4.49 -12.59
N LEU A 37 -24.62 4.43 -11.50
CA LEU A 37 -24.74 3.41 -10.45
C LEU A 37 -25.93 3.76 -9.55
N ASN A 38 -26.54 2.76 -8.90
CA ASN A 38 -27.88 2.88 -8.29
C ASN A 38 -28.03 2.26 -6.89
N THR A 39 -26.99 1.63 -6.33
CA THR A 39 -27.08 0.95 -5.04
C THR A 39 -25.87 1.28 -4.17
N TYR A 40 -26.13 1.58 -2.89
CA TYR A 40 -25.14 1.69 -1.83
C TYR A 40 -25.58 0.80 -0.66
N LEU A 41 -24.70 -0.09 -0.22
CA LEU A 41 -24.88 -0.94 0.95
C LEU A 41 -23.94 -0.46 2.06
N TYR A 42 -24.50 0.21 3.06
CA TYR A 42 -23.80 0.49 4.31
C TYR A 42 -23.62 -0.83 5.07
N GLY A 43 -22.38 -1.19 5.43
CA GLY A 43 -22.06 -2.36 6.24
C GLY A 43 -20.64 -2.41 6.82
N PRO A 44 -20.03 -1.30 7.30
CA PRO A 44 -18.65 -1.30 7.74
C PRO A 44 -18.48 -2.04 9.08
N LYS A 45 -17.57 -3.02 9.13
CA LYS A 45 -17.35 -3.91 10.28
C LYS A 45 -16.82 -3.20 11.52
N ASP A 46 -16.21 -2.02 11.34
CA ASP A 46 -15.80 -1.10 12.40
C ASP A 46 -16.98 -0.39 13.09
N ASP A 47 -18.23 -0.50 12.60
CA ASP A 47 -19.39 0.13 13.22
C ASP A 47 -19.82 -0.72 14.40
N LEU A 48 -19.52 -0.20 15.59
CA LEU A 48 -19.90 -0.83 16.84
C LEU A 48 -21.39 -1.18 16.84
N LYS A 49 -22.28 -0.34 16.29
CA LYS A 49 -23.74 -0.57 16.34
C LYS A 49 -24.31 -1.42 15.19
N HIS A 50 -23.47 -1.97 14.29
CA HIS A 50 -23.85 -3.02 13.32
C HIS A 50 -23.26 -4.36 13.78
N ARG A 51 -21.98 -4.42 14.19
CA ARG A 51 -21.30 -5.70 14.44
C ARG A 51 -21.10 -6.06 15.92
N LEU A 52 -20.63 -5.16 16.78
CA LEU A 52 -20.24 -5.51 18.18
C LEU A 52 -21.37 -5.31 19.21
N LEU A 53 -22.09 -4.20 19.07
CA LEU A 53 -23.10 -3.63 19.97
C LEU A 53 -24.46 -3.50 19.26
N TRP A 54 -24.76 -4.34 18.27
CA TRP A 54 -25.99 -4.32 17.45
C TRP A 54 -27.32 -4.34 18.22
N ARG A 55 -27.28 -4.69 19.51
CA ARG A 55 -28.41 -4.65 20.44
C ARG A 55 -28.75 -3.24 20.92
N GLU A 56 -27.84 -2.29 20.74
CA GLU A 56 -28.02 -0.88 21.07
C GLU A 56 -28.69 -0.13 19.93
N VAL A 57 -29.60 0.77 20.26
CA VAL A 57 -30.17 1.72 19.29
C VAL A 57 -29.23 2.89 19.06
N TYR A 58 -29.39 3.56 17.92
CA TYR A 58 -28.63 4.76 17.63
C TYR A 58 -29.20 5.91 18.49
N SER A 59 -28.37 6.84 18.96
CA SER A 59 -28.75 8.03 19.72
C SER A 59 -29.29 9.12 18.79
N PRO A 60 -30.01 10.15 19.28
CA PRO A 60 -30.50 11.23 18.42
C PRO A 60 -29.41 11.98 17.64
N GLU A 61 -28.19 12.03 18.18
CA GLU A 61 -27.01 12.59 17.52
C GLU A 61 -26.55 11.70 16.35
N GLU A 62 -26.44 10.38 16.58
CA GLU A 62 -26.11 9.39 15.55
C GLU A 62 -27.22 9.31 14.49
N GLU A 63 -28.50 9.32 14.89
CA GLU A 63 -29.66 9.38 13.99
C GLU A 63 -29.57 10.59 13.07
N ALA A 64 -29.22 11.77 13.57
CA ALA A 64 -29.09 12.97 12.76
C ALA A 64 -27.99 12.83 11.68
N GLU A 65 -26.89 12.15 11.96
CA GLU A 65 -25.84 11.84 10.98
C GLU A 65 -26.26 10.72 10.01
N THR A 66 -26.94 9.68 10.50
CA THR A 66 -27.36 8.50 9.73
C THR A 66 -28.56 8.78 8.80
N SER A 67 -29.43 9.75 9.16
CA SER A 67 -30.78 10.08 8.63
C SER A 67 -30.99 10.25 7.10
N ARG A 68 -30.02 9.89 6.27
CA ARG A 68 -30.04 10.04 4.81
C ARG A 68 -29.59 8.79 4.05
N GLU A 69 -28.84 7.88 4.65
CA GLU A 69 -28.17 6.76 3.97
C GLU A 69 -28.08 5.55 4.94
N HIS A 70 -28.71 4.41 4.62
CA HIS A 70 -29.00 3.34 5.60
C HIS A 70 -28.91 1.91 5.06
N LEU A 71 -28.42 0.97 5.89
CA LEU A 71 -28.68 -0.49 5.87
C LEU A 71 -28.11 -1.15 7.18
N ARG A 72 -28.72 -2.23 7.70
CA ARG A 72 -28.46 -2.88 9.02
C ARG A 72 -28.88 -4.37 9.01
N PHE A 73 -28.33 -5.34 9.77
CA PHE A 73 -26.98 -5.60 10.36
C PHE A 73 -26.96 -7.11 10.85
N ASP A 74 -26.03 -7.58 11.71
CA ASP A 74 -25.67 -9.02 11.81
C ASP A 74 -26.15 -9.78 13.07
N ASN A 75 -26.37 -11.10 12.92
CA ASN A 75 -26.60 -12.13 13.96
C ASN A 75 -27.74 -11.92 14.99
N ALA A 76 -28.68 -12.87 15.14
CA ALA A 76 -29.61 -12.88 16.28
C ALA A 76 -29.95 -14.30 16.80
N SER A 77 -30.01 -14.44 18.13
CA SER A 77 -30.68 -15.54 18.84
C SER A 77 -32.14 -15.17 19.13
N LEU A 78 -33.00 -16.17 19.40
CA LEU A 78 -34.46 -16.00 19.59
C LEU A 78 -34.85 -14.86 20.56
N ASP A 79 -34.26 -14.80 21.76
CA ASP A 79 -34.52 -13.73 22.74
C ASP A 79 -34.11 -12.33 22.23
N SER A 80 -33.11 -12.28 21.33
CA SER A 80 -32.57 -11.03 20.81
C SER A 80 -33.38 -10.44 19.66
N VAL A 81 -34.26 -11.22 19.00
CA VAL A 81 -35.08 -10.76 17.86
C VAL A 81 -35.90 -9.51 18.21
N ASN A 82 -36.39 -9.40 19.44
CA ASN A 82 -37.16 -8.24 19.89
C ASN A 82 -36.33 -6.97 20.11
N LEU A 83 -35.02 -7.07 20.36
CA LEU A 83 -34.11 -5.91 20.31
C LEU A 83 -33.92 -5.46 18.86
N TRP A 84 -33.67 -6.42 17.96
CA TRP A 84 -33.51 -6.21 16.52
C TRP A 84 -34.71 -5.54 15.87
N ARG A 85 -35.94 -5.97 16.18
CA ARG A 85 -37.19 -5.34 15.71
C ARG A 85 -37.21 -3.83 15.96
N ARG A 86 -36.79 -3.39 17.14
CA ARG A 86 -36.71 -1.94 17.48
C ARG A 86 -35.64 -1.22 16.67
N GLY A 87 -34.51 -1.88 16.41
CA GLY A 87 -33.48 -1.37 15.52
C GLY A 87 -33.97 -1.21 14.07
N CYS A 88 -34.60 -2.22 13.49
CA CYS A 88 -35.07 -2.13 12.10
C CYS A 88 -36.22 -1.13 11.95
N VAL A 89 -37.11 -0.99 12.94
CA VAL A 89 -38.14 0.07 12.98
C VAL A 89 -37.49 1.46 13.00
N GLN A 90 -36.53 1.74 13.89
CA GLN A 90 -35.83 3.03 13.98
C GLN A 90 -35.27 3.50 12.63
N VAL A 91 -34.70 2.60 11.81
CA VAL A 91 -34.15 2.95 10.50
C VAL A 91 -35.18 2.94 9.36
N SER A 92 -36.27 2.18 9.50
CA SER A 92 -37.45 2.31 8.63
C SER A 92 -38.12 3.69 8.79
N ASP A 93 -38.25 4.17 10.04
CA ASP A 93 -38.79 5.49 10.37
C ASP A 93 -37.92 6.64 9.83
N LEU A 94 -36.61 6.42 9.69
CA LEU A 94 -35.66 7.32 9.00
C LEU A 94 -35.68 7.18 7.46
N GLY A 95 -36.65 6.44 6.90
CA GLY A 95 -36.93 6.34 5.47
C GLY A 95 -36.27 5.17 4.73
N CYS A 96 -35.66 4.22 5.43
CA CYS A 96 -35.02 3.06 4.78
C CYS A 96 -36.06 2.03 4.27
N GLN A 97 -35.90 1.60 3.01
CA GLN A 97 -36.81 0.65 2.34
C GLN A 97 -36.09 -0.63 1.84
N ALA A 98 -34.81 -0.77 2.17
CA ALA A 98 -33.98 -1.93 1.86
C ALA A 98 -33.29 -2.42 3.13
N PHE A 99 -33.14 -3.73 3.29
CA PHE A 99 -32.55 -4.33 4.50
C PHE A 99 -31.57 -5.46 4.14
N ALA A 100 -30.63 -5.78 5.02
CA ALA A 100 -29.60 -6.78 4.77
C ALA A 100 -29.17 -7.42 6.09
N ILE A 101 -29.26 -8.75 6.20
CA ILE A 101 -28.66 -9.48 7.31
C ILE A 101 -27.40 -10.17 6.80
N LEU A 102 -26.27 -9.96 7.48
CA LEU A 102 -25.04 -10.69 7.18
C LEU A 102 -24.72 -11.71 8.29
N PHE A 103 -24.10 -12.81 7.88
CA PHE A 103 -23.58 -13.87 8.74
C PHE A 103 -22.15 -14.27 8.33
N ASP A 104 -21.38 -13.34 7.75
CA ASP A 104 -20.00 -13.55 7.33
C ASP A 104 -18.98 -13.43 8.48
N ASP A 105 -17.87 -14.16 8.35
CA ASP A 105 -16.74 -14.17 9.28
C ASP A 105 -17.14 -14.46 10.73
N ILE A 106 -17.91 -15.54 10.93
CA ILE A 106 -18.36 -16.07 12.24
C ILE A 106 -18.15 -17.59 12.35
N ASP A 107 -18.01 -18.09 13.58
CA ASP A 107 -17.91 -19.52 13.87
C ASP A 107 -19.20 -20.27 13.55
N HIS A 108 -19.07 -21.50 13.03
CA HIS A 108 -20.21 -22.33 12.60
C HIS A 108 -20.88 -23.09 13.77
N SER A 109 -20.78 -22.58 14.99
CA SER A 109 -21.26 -23.21 16.22
C SER A 109 -22.50 -22.51 16.77
N LEU A 110 -23.56 -23.27 17.03
CA LEU A 110 -24.70 -22.81 17.83
C LEU A 110 -24.38 -22.89 19.33
N CYS A 111 -25.00 -22.02 20.14
CA CYS A 111 -25.01 -22.22 21.59
C CYS A 111 -25.95 -23.39 21.95
N GLN A 112 -25.90 -23.89 23.20
CA GLN A 112 -26.70 -25.04 23.60
C GLN A 112 -28.20 -24.83 23.34
N ALA A 113 -28.76 -23.68 23.75
CA ALA A 113 -30.20 -23.39 23.58
C ALA A 113 -30.61 -23.34 22.09
N ASP A 114 -29.79 -22.74 21.22
CA ASP A 114 -30.05 -22.72 19.79
C ASP A 114 -29.89 -24.13 19.17
N SER A 115 -28.98 -24.96 19.67
CA SER A 115 -28.80 -26.35 19.22
C SER A 115 -29.92 -27.31 19.68
N GLU A 116 -30.66 -26.93 20.73
CA GLU A 116 -31.88 -27.62 21.17
C GLU A 116 -33.12 -27.14 20.38
N ALA A 117 -33.08 -25.93 19.80
CA ALA A 117 -34.18 -25.31 19.05
C ALA A 117 -34.12 -25.50 17.52
N PHE A 118 -32.93 -25.60 16.93
CA PHE A 118 -32.72 -25.63 15.48
C PHE A 118 -31.93 -26.86 15.01
N SER A 119 -32.34 -27.45 13.88
CA SER A 119 -31.72 -28.65 13.30
C SER A 119 -30.33 -28.43 12.71
N SER A 120 -30.00 -27.19 12.33
CA SER A 120 -28.69 -26.81 11.78
C SER A 120 -28.40 -25.32 11.95
N PHE A 121 -27.14 -24.93 11.77
CA PHE A 121 -26.70 -23.53 11.76
C PHE A 121 -27.42 -22.71 10.66
N ALA A 122 -27.59 -23.28 9.47
CA ALA A 122 -28.36 -22.66 8.39
C ALA A 122 -29.85 -22.49 8.77
N HIS A 123 -30.48 -23.51 9.35
CA HIS A 123 -31.89 -23.48 9.73
C HIS A 123 -32.17 -22.38 10.77
N ALA A 124 -31.26 -22.15 11.72
CA ALA A 124 -31.35 -21.02 12.65
C ALA A 124 -31.32 -19.67 11.92
N GLN A 125 -30.28 -19.44 11.10
CA GLN A 125 -30.09 -18.19 10.34
C GLN A 125 -31.26 -17.89 9.39
N VAL A 126 -31.74 -18.91 8.67
CA VAL A 126 -32.86 -18.80 7.72
C VAL A 126 -34.18 -18.54 8.44
N THR A 127 -34.44 -19.20 9.58
CA THR A 127 -35.66 -18.95 10.37
C THR A 127 -35.72 -17.49 10.84
N VAL A 128 -34.64 -16.98 11.44
CA VAL A 128 -34.52 -15.58 11.89
C VAL A 128 -34.66 -14.60 10.71
N THR A 129 -34.01 -14.87 9.59
CA THR A 129 -34.05 -14.01 8.39
C THR A 129 -35.47 -13.95 7.81
N ASN A 130 -36.15 -15.08 7.69
CA ASN A 130 -37.53 -15.18 7.23
C ASN A 130 -38.54 -14.51 8.18
N GLU A 131 -38.31 -14.55 9.50
CA GLU A 131 -39.13 -13.85 10.50
C GLU A 131 -38.96 -12.32 10.38
N MET A 132 -37.73 -11.85 10.20
CA MET A 132 -37.42 -10.41 10.06
C MET A 132 -37.90 -9.82 8.73
N TYR A 133 -37.76 -10.55 7.60
CA TYR A 133 -38.29 -10.14 6.30
C TYR A 133 -39.81 -9.91 6.35
N ARG A 134 -40.55 -10.84 6.94
CA ARG A 134 -42.01 -10.72 7.14
C ARG A 134 -42.37 -9.62 8.12
N PHE A 135 -41.63 -9.47 9.22
CA PHE A 135 -41.86 -8.41 10.21
C PHE A 135 -41.72 -7.01 9.60
N LEU A 136 -40.81 -6.83 8.64
CA LEU A 136 -40.59 -5.57 7.92
C LEU A 136 -41.54 -5.37 6.72
N GLY A 137 -42.58 -6.21 6.58
CA GLY A 137 -43.58 -6.07 5.54
C GLY A 137 -43.12 -6.52 4.14
N GLU A 138 -42.16 -7.46 4.08
CA GLU A 138 -41.64 -8.05 2.83
C GLU A 138 -41.06 -6.98 1.88
N PRO A 139 -40.02 -6.22 2.30
CA PRO A 139 -39.50 -5.06 1.58
C PRO A 139 -38.85 -5.44 0.23
N PRO A 140 -38.93 -4.56 -0.79
CA PRO A 140 -38.60 -4.88 -2.19
C PRO A 140 -37.10 -5.16 -2.46
N VAL A 141 -36.24 -4.90 -1.47
CA VAL A 141 -34.85 -5.35 -1.43
C VAL A 141 -34.55 -5.84 -0.01
N PHE A 142 -34.41 -7.17 0.13
CA PHE A 142 -33.82 -7.78 1.33
C PHE A 142 -32.63 -8.64 0.92
N LEU A 143 -31.49 -8.45 1.56
CA LEU A 143 -30.26 -9.21 1.30
C LEU A 143 -29.95 -10.18 2.46
N PHE A 144 -29.32 -11.31 2.14
CA PHE A 144 -28.81 -12.29 3.09
C PHE A 144 -27.37 -12.65 2.71
N CYS A 145 -26.40 -12.40 3.60
CA CYS A 145 -25.03 -12.92 3.42
C CYS A 145 -24.86 -14.23 4.19
N PRO A 146 -24.69 -15.38 3.52
CA PRO A 146 -24.41 -16.65 4.18
C PRO A 146 -23.03 -16.65 4.85
N THR A 147 -22.83 -17.54 5.81
CA THR A 147 -21.49 -17.80 6.37
C THR A 147 -20.59 -18.50 5.35
N GLU A 148 -21.13 -19.42 4.54
CA GLU A 148 -20.45 -19.95 3.36
C GLU A 148 -20.61 -19.03 2.13
N TYR A 149 -20.14 -17.77 2.20
CA TYR A 149 -20.33 -16.76 1.13
C TYR A 149 -19.46 -16.92 -0.14
N CYS A 150 -18.62 -17.95 -0.22
CA CYS A 150 -17.83 -18.23 -1.41
C CYS A 150 -17.47 -19.71 -1.56
N GLY A 151 -17.16 -20.13 -2.78
CA GLY A 151 -16.93 -21.54 -3.12
C GLY A 151 -15.73 -22.21 -2.42
N SER A 152 -14.82 -21.45 -1.79
CA SER A 152 -13.74 -21.98 -0.97
C SER A 152 -14.08 -22.11 0.53
N LEU A 153 -15.26 -21.63 0.96
CA LEU A 153 -15.80 -21.86 2.31
C LEU A 153 -16.77 -23.06 2.33
N CYS A 154 -17.37 -23.41 1.20
CA CYS A 154 -18.38 -24.47 1.12
C CYS A 154 -17.84 -25.89 1.39
N SER A 155 -18.42 -26.56 2.40
CA SER A 155 -17.99 -27.91 2.79
C SER A 155 -19.04 -28.98 2.42
N PRO A 156 -18.69 -30.04 1.65
CA PRO A 156 -17.41 -30.33 1.01
C PRO A 156 -17.23 -29.65 -0.36
N SER A 157 -18.29 -29.06 -0.91
CA SER A 157 -18.31 -28.25 -2.14
C SER A 157 -19.66 -27.54 -2.28
N VAL A 158 -19.75 -26.51 -3.13
CA VAL A 158 -21.00 -25.73 -3.38
C VAL A 158 -22.22 -26.63 -3.58
N GLN A 159 -22.18 -27.56 -4.55
CA GLN A 159 -23.30 -28.48 -4.87
C GLN A 159 -23.72 -29.41 -3.72
N LYS A 160 -22.86 -29.62 -2.72
CA LYS A 160 -23.02 -30.65 -1.68
C LYS A 160 -23.02 -30.07 -0.27
N SER A 161 -22.97 -28.75 -0.13
CA SER A 161 -23.05 -28.09 1.17
C SER A 161 -24.46 -28.25 1.75
N PRO A 162 -24.62 -28.93 2.89
CA PRO A 162 -25.93 -29.00 3.57
C PRO A 162 -26.39 -27.62 4.02
N TYR A 163 -25.43 -26.74 4.35
CA TYR A 163 -25.68 -25.35 4.73
C TYR A 163 -26.31 -24.56 3.58
N LEU A 164 -25.72 -24.60 2.37
CA LEU A 164 -26.28 -23.91 1.21
C LEU A 164 -27.56 -24.57 0.68
N GLN A 165 -27.73 -25.88 0.84
CA GLN A 165 -28.98 -26.57 0.50
C GLN A 165 -30.14 -26.05 1.37
N THR A 166 -29.95 -25.95 2.69
CA THR A 166 -30.94 -25.31 3.60
C THR A 166 -31.19 -23.84 3.24
N VAL A 167 -30.17 -23.05 2.90
CA VAL A 167 -30.33 -21.65 2.45
C VAL A 167 -31.07 -21.56 1.10
N GLY A 168 -30.92 -22.55 0.22
CA GLY A 168 -31.68 -22.63 -1.03
C GLY A 168 -33.15 -22.98 -0.80
N GLU A 169 -33.41 -24.03 -0.03
CA GLU A 169 -34.74 -24.63 0.17
C GLU A 169 -35.64 -23.82 1.13
N ASP A 170 -35.12 -23.37 2.27
CA ASP A 170 -35.94 -22.78 3.34
C ASP A 170 -36.01 -21.24 3.32
N LEU A 171 -35.07 -20.55 2.66
CA LEU A 171 -35.06 -19.08 2.61
C LEU A 171 -36.12 -18.55 1.62
N LEU A 172 -36.87 -17.53 2.01
CA LEU A 172 -37.94 -16.97 1.18
C LEU A 172 -37.43 -16.47 -0.18
N PRO A 173 -38.17 -16.72 -1.28
CA PRO A 173 -37.63 -16.67 -2.64
C PRO A 173 -37.20 -15.27 -3.11
N ASP A 174 -37.83 -14.21 -2.59
CA ASP A 174 -37.49 -12.81 -2.90
C ASP A 174 -36.28 -12.29 -2.11
N ILE A 175 -35.81 -13.02 -1.09
CA ILE A 175 -34.61 -12.67 -0.33
C ILE A 175 -33.37 -12.97 -1.19
N THR A 176 -32.59 -11.93 -1.46
CA THR A 176 -31.43 -11.98 -2.35
C THR A 176 -30.20 -12.47 -1.59
N VAL A 177 -29.65 -13.61 -2.00
CA VAL A 177 -28.43 -14.16 -1.38
C VAL A 177 -27.18 -13.48 -1.95
N ILE A 178 -26.27 -13.07 -1.07
CA ILE A 178 -24.97 -12.47 -1.39
C ILE A 178 -23.92 -13.57 -1.65
N TRP A 179 -23.01 -13.33 -2.59
CA TRP A 179 -21.94 -14.25 -2.97
C TRP A 179 -20.68 -13.52 -3.44
N THR A 180 -19.47 -13.96 -3.09
CA THR A 180 -18.22 -13.29 -3.55
C THR A 180 -17.49 -14.02 -4.69
N GLY A 181 -17.94 -15.23 -5.05
CA GLY A 181 -17.38 -16.03 -6.15
C GLY A 181 -16.72 -17.32 -5.68
N ASN A 182 -15.62 -17.73 -6.33
CA ASN A 182 -14.91 -18.97 -5.98
C ASN A 182 -13.99 -18.80 -4.74
N LYS A 183 -13.65 -17.56 -4.41
CA LYS A 183 -12.85 -17.16 -3.24
C LYS A 183 -13.39 -15.83 -2.74
N VAL A 184 -13.09 -15.48 -1.48
CA VAL A 184 -13.34 -14.15 -0.88
C VAL A 184 -12.95 -13.02 -1.85
N ILE A 185 -11.78 -13.13 -2.49
CA ILE A 185 -11.32 -12.27 -3.58
C ILE A 185 -11.23 -13.12 -4.86
N SER A 186 -12.28 -13.13 -5.67
CA SER A 186 -12.32 -13.96 -6.88
C SER A 186 -11.50 -13.34 -8.03
N ARG A 187 -10.54 -14.07 -8.61
CA ARG A 187 -9.72 -13.57 -9.75
C ARG A 187 -10.56 -13.36 -11.02
N LYS A 188 -11.52 -14.24 -11.26
CA LYS A 188 -12.56 -14.13 -12.30
C LYS A 188 -13.88 -14.69 -11.78
N LEU A 189 -14.97 -14.38 -12.47
CA LEU A 189 -16.26 -15.08 -12.37
C LEU A 189 -16.58 -15.74 -13.73
N SER A 190 -17.31 -16.85 -13.75
CA SER A 190 -17.72 -17.54 -14.97
C SER A 190 -19.17 -18.04 -14.88
N VAL A 191 -19.85 -18.16 -16.03
CA VAL A 191 -21.25 -18.59 -16.11
C VAL A 191 -21.45 -19.95 -15.44
N ASP A 192 -20.58 -20.93 -15.72
CA ASP A 192 -20.72 -22.30 -15.20
C ASP A 192 -20.70 -22.35 -13.65
N ARG A 193 -19.89 -21.48 -13.02
CA ARG A 193 -19.80 -21.39 -11.55
C ARG A 193 -20.93 -20.58 -10.93
N LEU A 194 -21.50 -19.61 -11.66
CA LEU A 194 -22.71 -18.93 -11.22
C LEU A 194 -23.93 -19.84 -11.35
N ALA A 195 -24.04 -20.63 -12.41
CA ALA A 195 -25.10 -21.63 -12.61
C ALA A 195 -25.02 -22.77 -11.56
N GLU A 196 -23.81 -23.18 -11.17
CA GLU A 196 -23.59 -24.10 -10.05
C GLU A 196 -24.17 -23.53 -8.74
N VAL A 197 -23.88 -22.27 -8.42
CA VAL A 197 -24.37 -21.58 -7.22
C VAL A 197 -25.89 -21.35 -7.28
N GLU A 198 -26.41 -20.85 -8.40
CA GLU A 198 -27.84 -20.63 -8.67
C GLU A 198 -28.65 -21.93 -8.55
N SER A 199 -28.08 -23.08 -8.95
CA SER A 199 -28.73 -24.38 -8.82
C SER A 199 -28.90 -24.88 -7.37
N VAL A 200 -28.06 -24.41 -6.44
CA VAL A 200 -28.16 -24.75 -5.01
C VAL A 200 -28.99 -23.72 -4.25
N LEU A 201 -28.74 -22.43 -4.50
CA LEU A 201 -29.49 -21.33 -3.88
C LEU A 201 -30.92 -21.17 -4.41
N GLN A 202 -31.25 -21.81 -5.54
CA GLN A 202 -32.54 -21.73 -6.24
C GLN A 202 -32.92 -20.31 -6.69
N ARG A 203 -31.97 -19.36 -6.69
CA ARG A 203 -32.11 -17.97 -7.11
C ARG A 203 -30.77 -17.37 -7.56
N PRO A 204 -30.74 -16.44 -8.53
CA PRO A 204 -29.51 -15.81 -8.98
C PRO A 204 -28.92 -14.93 -7.87
N PRO A 205 -27.63 -15.06 -7.52
CA PRO A 205 -27.03 -14.31 -6.41
C PRO A 205 -26.81 -12.83 -6.75
N LEU A 206 -26.62 -12.01 -5.71
CA LEU A 206 -25.98 -10.71 -5.81
C LEU A 206 -24.48 -10.88 -5.52
N ILE A 207 -23.62 -10.33 -6.40
CA ILE A 207 -22.18 -10.37 -6.16
C ILE A 207 -21.77 -9.26 -5.18
N TRP A 208 -21.10 -9.63 -4.10
CA TRP A 208 -20.27 -8.75 -3.29
C TRP A 208 -18.83 -8.92 -3.77
N ASP A 209 -18.31 -7.93 -4.50
CA ASP A 209 -17.07 -8.07 -5.24
C ASP A 209 -15.89 -7.43 -4.50
N ASN A 210 -15.01 -8.24 -3.92
CA ASN A 210 -13.82 -7.78 -3.22
C ASN A 210 -12.61 -7.55 -4.16
N LEU A 211 -12.80 -7.40 -5.47
CA LEU A 211 -11.70 -7.19 -6.44
C LEU A 211 -10.78 -5.99 -6.10
N HIS A 212 -11.30 -5.01 -5.37
CA HIS A 212 -10.59 -3.78 -5.00
C HIS A 212 -10.49 -3.54 -3.50
N ALA A 213 -10.95 -4.47 -2.65
CA ALA A 213 -10.76 -4.38 -1.20
C ALA A 213 -9.28 -4.52 -0.84
N ASN A 214 -8.80 -3.81 0.18
CA ASN A 214 -7.41 -3.85 0.66
C ASN A 214 -7.27 -3.92 2.20
N ASP A 215 -8.39 -4.05 2.92
CA ASP A 215 -8.44 -4.22 4.38
C ASP A 215 -7.55 -5.37 4.90
N TYR A 216 -7.51 -6.48 4.18
CA TYR A 216 -6.69 -7.66 4.52
C TYR A 216 -5.16 -7.44 4.44
N ASP A 217 -4.68 -6.37 3.78
CA ASP A 217 -3.26 -5.98 3.73
C ASP A 217 -3.12 -4.48 3.48
N SER A 218 -3.05 -3.69 4.56
CA SER A 218 -2.97 -2.23 4.54
C SER A 218 -1.72 -1.63 3.87
N ARG A 219 -0.78 -2.45 3.37
CA ARG A 219 0.31 -2.02 2.45
C ARG A 219 -0.05 -2.17 0.97
N ARG A 220 -1.20 -2.74 0.62
CA ARG A 220 -1.69 -2.90 -0.76
C ARG A 220 -2.76 -1.85 -1.09
N LEU A 221 -2.84 -1.52 -2.39
CA LEU A 221 -3.77 -0.55 -2.96
C LEU A 221 -4.08 -0.98 -4.40
N PHE A 222 -5.32 -0.79 -4.84
CA PHE A 222 -5.83 -1.27 -6.12
C PHE A 222 -6.52 -0.15 -6.89
N LEU A 223 -5.78 0.41 -7.85
CA LEU A 223 -6.19 1.49 -8.74
C LEU A 223 -6.41 1.01 -10.19
N GLY A 224 -6.24 -0.30 -10.46
CA GLY A 224 -6.50 -0.90 -11.76
C GLY A 224 -8.00 -0.99 -12.11
N PRO A 225 -8.35 -1.29 -13.38
CA PRO A 225 -9.73 -1.32 -13.84
C PRO A 225 -10.49 -2.56 -13.34
N PHE A 226 -11.80 -2.44 -13.18
CA PHE A 226 -12.70 -3.56 -12.94
C PHE A 226 -12.56 -4.64 -14.04
N LYS A 227 -12.26 -5.90 -13.66
CA LYS A 227 -11.75 -6.92 -14.59
C LYS A 227 -12.10 -8.35 -14.19
N GLY A 228 -12.27 -9.23 -15.20
CA GLY A 228 -12.53 -10.66 -15.00
C GLY A 228 -13.98 -11.00 -14.67
N ARG A 229 -14.91 -10.06 -14.87
CA ARG A 229 -16.36 -10.23 -14.79
C ARG A 229 -16.89 -9.74 -16.14
N GLU A 230 -17.36 -10.63 -16.98
CA GLU A 230 -17.78 -10.25 -18.34
C GLU A 230 -19.20 -9.63 -18.31
N PRO A 231 -19.55 -8.66 -19.19
CA PRO A 231 -20.81 -7.93 -19.08
C PRO A 231 -22.07 -8.81 -19.15
N TRP A 232 -22.03 -9.90 -19.91
CA TRP A 232 -23.13 -10.85 -20.04
C TRP A 232 -23.41 -11.66 -18.76
N LEU A 233 -22.47 -11.71 -17.79
CA LEU A 233 -22.73 -12.31 -16.48
C LEU A 233 -23.92 -11.62 -15.76
N ARG A 234 -24.24 -10.38 -16.14
CA ARG A 234 -25.40 -9.62 -15.66
C ARG A 234 -26.76 -10.23 -16.05
N GLY A 235 -26.78 -11.30 -16.85
CA GLY A 235 -27.94 -12.15 -17.09
C GLY A 235 -28.18 -13.22 -16.01
N HIS A 236 -27.17 -13.55 -15.20
CA HIS A 236 -27.17 -14.62 -14.19
C HIS A 236 -27.10 -14.11 -12.74
N LEU A 237 -27.31 -12.80 -12.56
CA LEU A 237 -27.04 -12.10 -11.30
C LEU A 237 -28.19 -11.15 -10.95
N ARG A 238 -28.52 -11.07 -9.66
CA ARG A 238 -29.49 -10.12 -9.10
C ARG A 238 -28.91 -8.71 -8.93
N GLY A 239 -27.60 -8.64 -8.72
CA GLY A 239 -26.82 -7.41 -8.60
C GLY A 239 -25.31 -7.65 -8.56
N LEU A 240 -24.53 -6.56 -8.55
CA LEU A 240 -23.08 -6.57 -8.27
C LEU A 240 -22.70 -5.27 -7.54
N LEU A 241 -22.26 -5.40 -6.29
CA LEU A 241 -21.76 -4.32 -5.44
C LEU A 241 -20.27 -4.51 -5.21
N LEU A 242 -19.46 -3.49 -5.48
CA LEU A 242 -18.02 -3.53 -5.26
C LEU A 242 -17.70 -3.14 -3.81
N ASN A 243 -16.88 -3.94 -3.13
CA ASN A 243 -16.18 -3.56 -1.91
C ASN A 243 -14.79 -3.02 -2.31
N PRO A 244 -14.54 -1.71 -2.22
CA PRO A 244 -13.34 -1.08 -2.79
C PRO A 244 -12.29 -0.78 -1.70
N ASN A 245 -11.21 -0.05 -2.03
CA ASN A 245 -10.14 0.26 -1.07
C ASN A 245 -10.69 1.04 0.15
N CYS A 246 -10.01 0.95 1.29
CA CYS A 246 -10.35 1.71 2.51
C CYS A 246 -10.25 3.23 2.25
N GLU A 247 -9.15 3.62 1.60
CA GLU A 247 -8.84 4.95 1.11
C GLU A 247 -9.92 5.45 0.14
N PHE A 248 -10.51 6.63 0.40
CA PHE A 248 -11.67 7.14 -0.33
C PHE A 248 -11.32 7.51 -1.78
N GLU A 249 -10.28 8.31 -1.99
CA GLU A 249 -9.93 8.84 -3.33
C GLU A 249 -9.27 7.79 -4.23
N ALA A 250 -8.73 6.72 -3.66
CA ALA A 250 -8.24 5.56 -4.41
C ALA A 250 -9.35 4.87 -5.24
N ASN A 251 -10.62 5.10 -4.91
CA ASN A 251 -11.75 4.38 -5.48
C ASN A 251 -12.33 5.00 -6.76
N TYR A 252 -11.75 6.09 -7.26
CA TYR A 252 -12.21 6.74 -8.50
C TYR A 252 -12.19 5.79 -9.70
N ILE A 253 -11.03 5.20 -10.02
CA ILE A 253 -10.87 4.28 -11.16
C ILE A 253 -11.70 2.99 -10.97
N PRO A 254 -11.67 2.30 -9.80
CA PRO A 254 -12.52 1.14 -9.54
C PRO A 254 -14.01 1.39 -9.85
N LEU A 255 -14.57 2.53 -9.44
CA LEU A 255 -15.99 2.83 -9.62
C LEU A 255 -16.34 3.38 -11.01
N HIS A 256 -15.49 4.19 -11.62
CA HIS A 256 -15.70 4.67 -13.00
C HIS A 256 -15.66 3.49 -14.00
N THR A 257 -14.74 2.55 -13.80
CA THR A 257 -14.62 1.35 -14.63
C THR A 257 -15.76 0.35 -14.39
N LEU A 258 -16.20 0.16 -13.13
CA LEU A 258 -17.44 -0.56 -12.81
C LEU A 258 -18.67 0.04 -13.49
N ALA A 259 -18.83 1.37 -13.47
CA ALA A 259 -19.95 2.03 -14.13
C ALA A 259 -19.88 1.86 -15.66
N SER A 260 -18.68 1.90 -16.24
CA SER A 260 -18.46 1.62 -17.66
C SER A 260 -18.84 0.17 -18.04
N TRP A 261 -18.53 -0.81 -17.17
CA TRP A 261 -19.00 -2.19 -17.30
C TRP A 261 -20.54 -2.30 -17.23
N TYR A 262 -21.16 -1.65 -16.24
CA TYR A 262 -22.61 -1.65 -16.03
C TYR A 262 -23.38 -1.03 -17.22
N ARG A 263 -22.80 0.01 -17.84
CA ARG A 263 -23.31 0.63 -19.08
C ARG A 263 -23.21 -0.32 -20.27
N ALA A 264 -22.09 -1.02 -20.47
CA ALA A 264 -21.91 -1.98 -21.56
C ALA A 264 -22.95 -3.12 -21.53
N GLY A 265 -23.08 -3.81 -20.39
CA GLY A 265 -24.07 -4.89 -20.19
C GLY A 265 -25.54 -4.41 -20.24
N SER A 266 -25.79 -3.11 -20.41
CA SER A 266 -27.13 -2.52 -20.64
C SER A 266 -27.47 -2.30 -22.11
N GLN A 267 -26.52 -2.43 -23.03
CA GLN A 267 -26.75 -2.26 -24.46
C GLN A 267 -27.13 -3.57 -25.17
N GLU A 268 -26.52 -4.71 -24.79
CA GLU A 268 -26.84 -6.05 -25.34
C GLU A 268 -28.34 -6.34 -25.30
N ARG A 269 -28.99 -6.12 -24.14
CA ARG A 269 -30.45 -6.33 -23.96
C ARG A 269 -31.34 -5.45 -24.85
N LYS A 270 -30.81 -4.40 -25.52
CA LYS A 270 -31.56 -3.66 -26.57
C LYS A 270 -31.41 -4.29 -27.95
N GLY A 271 -30.25 -4.87 -28.27
CA GLY A 271 -29.99 -5.56 -29.54
C GLY A 271 -30.87 -6.79 -29.75
N ASP A 272 -31.04 -7.60 -28.72
CA ASP A 272 -31.88 -8.81 -28.82
C ASP A 272 -33.37 -8.51 -28.93
N ILE A 273 -33.87 -7.49 -28.22
CA ILE A 273 -35.28 -7.06 -28.33
C ILE A 273 -35.60 -6.62 -29.77
N ALA A 274 -34.67 -5.90 -30.43
CA ALA A 274 -34.82 -5.50 -31.83
C ALA A 274 -34.82 -6.70 -32.81
N ARG A 275 -34.09 -7.79 -32.49
CA ARG A 275 -34.12 -9.03 -33.30
C ARG A 275 -35.37 -9.89 -33.05
N ILE A 276 -35.85 -9.96 -31.81
CA ILE A 276 -36.96 -10.84 -31.41
C ILE A 276 -38.31 -10.35 -31.96
N GLN A 277 -38.51 -9.03 -32.14
CA GLN A 277 -39.76 -8.50 -32.73
C GLN A 277 -39.96 -8.86 -34.22
N GLY A 278 -38.98 -9.51 -34.88
CA GLY A 278 -39.03 -9.81 -36.31
C GLY A 278 -39.63 -11.15 -36.73
N LYS A 279 -39.79 -12.15 -35.84
CA LYS A 279 -40.27 -13.51 -36.21
C LYS A 279 -41.18 -14.17 -35.18
N ASN A 280 -42.09 -15.01 -35.67
CA ASN A 280 -43.20 -15.60 -34.91
C ASN A 280 -42.79 -16.59 -33.81
N ARG A 281 -43.69 -16.72 -32.82
CA ARG A 281 -43.68 -17.74 -31.75
C ARG A 281 -43.59 -19.17 -32.29
N THR A 282 -42.48 -19.86 -32.00
CA THR A 282 -42.47 -21.30 -31.64
C THR A 282 -41.24 -21.64 -30.81
N SER A 283 -41.30 -22.75 -30.07
CA SER A 283 -40.23 -23.25 -29.20
C SER A 283 -38.90 -23.46 -29.93
N CYS A 284 -37.79 -23.03 -29.30
CA CYS A 284 -36.46 -23.48 -29.70
C CYS A 284 -35.50 -23.53 -28.50
N ARG A 285 -35.02 -24.72 -28.14
CA ARG A 285 -33.73 -24.87 -27.44
C ARG A 285 -32.63 -24.42 -28.40
N ILE A 286 -31.67 -23.61 -27.93
CA ILE A 286 -30.50 -23.25 -28.73
C ILE A 286 -29.25 -23.85 -28.09
N TYR A 287 -28.69 -24.85 -28.77
CA TYR A 287 -27.29 -25.28 -28.60
C TYR A 287 -26.41 -24.27 -29.36
N PHE A 288 -25.26 -23.90 -28.79
CA PHE A 288 -24.26 -23.07 -29.48
C PHE A 288 -22.96 -23.86 -29.75
N PRO A 289 -22.79 -24.46 -30.94
CA PRO A 289 -21.50 -24.89 -31.44
C PRO A 289 -20.85 -23.75 -32.27
N ASN A 290 -19.65 -23.32 -31.86
CA ASN A 290 -18.65 -22.57 -32.63
C ASN A 290 -19.16 -21.63 -33.75
N ALA A 291 -19.51 -20.38 -33.40
CA ALA A 291 -19.62 -19.28 -34.36
C ALA A 291 -18.31 -18.48 -34.41
N SER A 292 -17.83 -18.15 -35.61
CA SER A 292 -16.52 -17.54 -35.83
C SER A 292 -16.41 -16.08 -35.36
N LEU A 293 -15.23 -15.69 -34.86
CA LEU A 293 -14.84 -14.28 -34.80
C LEU A 293 -14.87 -13.67 -36.20
N HIS A 294 -15.75 -12.70 -36.43
CA HIS A 294 -15.53 -11.42 -37.13
C HIS A 294 -16.86 -10.63 -37.12
N HIS A 295 -16.80 -9.30 -36.94
CA HIS A 295 -17.95 -8.39 -36.78
C HIS A 295 -18.71 -8.46 -35.43
N LEU A 296 -17.97 -8.30 -34.32
CA LEU A 296 -18.46 -7.52 -33.17
C LEU A 296 -17.87 -6.10 -33.29
N GLY A 297 -18.66 -5.08 -32.94
CA GLY A 297 -18.29 -3.67 -33.14
C GLY A 297 -18.60 -2.80 -31.93
N GLU A 298 -17.57 -2.12 -31.42
CA GLU A 298 -17.55 -0.98 -30.47
C GLU A 298 -18.27 -1.11 -29.11
N THR A 299 -19.22 -2.02 -28.91
CA THR A 299 -20.06 -2.09 -27.69
C THR A 299 -19.46 -2.87 -26.51
N ASP A 300 -18.40 -3.64 -26.74
CA ASP A 300 -17.84 -4.55 -25.74
C ASP A 300 -17.08 -3.77 -24.65
N TYR A 301 -17.23 -4.21 -23.39
CA TYR A 301 -16.40 -3.70 -22.29
C TYR A 301 -14.93 -4.10 -22.51
N CYS A 302 -14.01 -3.15 -22.35
CA CYS A 302 -12.58 -3.39 -22.42
C CYS A 302 -11.93 -2.70 -21.22
N PRO A 303 -11.28 -3.44 -20.30
CA PRO A 303 -10.66 -2.86 -19.10
C PRO A 303 -9.67 -1.75 -19.43
N ASP A 304 -8.90 -1.89 -20.51
CA ASP A 304 -7.85 -0.92 -20.87
C ASP A 304 -8.47 0.38 -21.43
N ARG A 305 -9.54 0.29 -22.25
CA ARG A 305 -10.30 1.49 -22.68
C ARG A 305 -10.99 2.18 -21.50
N ALA A 306 -11.58 1.39 -20.59
CA ALA A 306 -12.24 1.91 -19.40
C ALA A 306 -11.23 2.60 -18.47
N LEU A 307 -10.03 2.03 -18.32
CA LEU A 307 -8.92 2.62 -17.57
C LEU A 307 -8.48 3.95 -18.19
N SER A 308 -8.29 4.00 -19.51
CA SER A 308 -7.90 5.25 -20.20
C SER A 308 -8.93 6.37 -20.01
N ALA A 309 -10.22 6.04 -20.07
CA ALA A 309 -11.30 7.01 -19.80
C ALA A 309 -11.32 7.45 -18.32
N ALA A 310 -11.20 6.51 -17.39
CA ALA A 310 -11.16 6.82 -15.96
C ALA A 310 -9.93 7.68 -15.58
N LEU A 311 -8.76 7.43 -16.18
CA LEU A 311 -7.56 8.24 -16.01
C LEU A 311 -7.73 9.66 -16.55
N HIS A 312 -8.27 9.80 -17.76
CA HIS A 312 -8.56 11.10 -18.38
C HIS A 312 -9.45 11.95 -17.48
N ASP A 313 -10.56 11.39 -17.00
CA ASP A 313 -11.53 12.12 -16.19
C ASP A 313 -11.00 12.40 -14.77
N TRP A 314 -10.23 11.47 -14.17
CA TRP A 314 -9.64 11.66 -12.84
C TRP A 314 -8.59 12.78 -12.80
N MET A 315 -7.87 12.99 -13.91
CA MET A 315 -6.88 14.07 -14.04
C MET A 315 -7.47 15.48 -13.84
N GLU A 316 -8.77 15.66 -14.09
CA GLU A 316 -9.49 16.92 -13.81
C GLU A 316 -9.73 17.13 -12.30
N GLU A 317 -9.96 16.07 -11.52
CA GLU A 317 -10.19 16.16 -10.06
C GLU A 317 -8.89 16.11 -9.23
N LEU A 318 -7.92 15.27 -9.63
CA LEU A 318 -6.62 15.09 -8.93
C LEU A 318 -5.86 16.40 -8.70
N ASN A 319 -5.97 17.32 -9.66
CA ASN A 319 -5.21 18.56 -9.72
C ASN A 319 -5.97 19.78 -9.17
N GLN A 320 -7.22 19.62 -8.73
CA GLN A 320 -7.98 20.67 -8.05
C GLN A 320 -7.72 20.66 -6.55
N PRO A 321 -7.61 21.83 -5.89
CA PRO A 321 -7.69 21.91 -4.43
C PRO A 321 -9.03 21.34 -3.95
N LEU A 322 -9.04 20.75 -2.75
CA LEU A 322 -10.28 20.42 -2.04
C LEU A 322 -11.18 21.66 -1.96
N GLN A 323 -12.30 21.62 -2.68
CA GLN A 323 -13.34 22.63 -2.52
C GLN A 323 -13.92 22.44 -1.12
N ALA A 324 -13.71 23.43 -0.25
CA ALA A 324 -14.41 23.49 1.04
C ALA A 324 -15.90 23.61 0.73
N GLY A 325 -16.63 22.51 0.92
CA GLY A 325 -17.98 22.35 0.39
C GLY A 325 -18.87 23.53 0.78
N GLU A 326 -19.63 24.06 -0.18
CA GLU A 326 -20.56 25.16 0.05
C GLU A 326 -21.68 24.70 1.00
N TYR A 327 -21.42 24.83 2.30
CA TYR A 327 -22.46 24.92 3.31
C TYR A 327 -23.29 26.15 2.95
N SER A 328 -24.36 25.91 2.21
CA SER A 328 -25.42 26.87 1.92
C SER A 328 -26.13 27.20 3.22
N THR A 329 -25.49 28.08 4.01
CA THR A 329 -26.07 28.69 5.20
C THR A 329 -27.30 29.47 4.75
N GLY A 330 -28.46 28.82 4.85
CA GLY A 330 -29.75 29.48 4.69
C GLY A 330 -29.79 30.72 5.56
N LYS A 331 -30.45 31.79 5.07
CA LYS A 331 -30.44 33.11 5.70
C LYS A 331 -31.07 33.06 7.10
N GLY A 332 -30.25 32.75 8.11
CA GLY A 332 -30.58 32.96 9.51
C GLY A 332 -30.66 34.45 9.81
N GLU A 333 -31.70 34.85 10.50
CA GLU A 333 -31.97 36.26 10.79
C GLU A 333 -30.97 36.82 11.81
N SER A 334 -30.73 38.12 11.76
CA SER A 334 -29.69 38.77 12.56
C SER A 334 -30.11 38.96 14.02
N GLU A 335 -29.80 37.99 14.90
CA GLU A 335 -29.89 38.21 16.35
C GLU A 335 -28.97 39.37 16.78
N VAL A 336 -29.58 40.47 17.19
CA VAL A 336 -28.89 41.55 17.90
C VAL A 336 -28.57 41.05 19.32
N ARG A 337 -27.30 41.10 19.72
CA ARG A 337 -26.89 41.00 21.13
C ARG A 337 -26.20 42.28 21.56
N GLU A 338 -26.86 43.00 22.46
CA GLU A 338 -26.32 44.23 23.03
C GLU A 338 -25.22 43.96 24.05
N GLY A 339 -24.18 44.80 23.98
CA GLY A 339 -23.50 45.40 25.12
C GLY A 339 -23.05 44.53 26.30
N GLU A 340 -21.75 44.26 26.36
CA GLU A 340 -21.05 44.26 27.65
C GLU A 340 -19.78 45.12 27.65
N LYS A 341 -19.31 45.51 28.84
CA LYS A 341 -18.62 46.80 29.04
C LYS A 341 -17.10 46.69 29.02
N ARG A 342 -16.45 47.66 28.37
CA ARG A 342 -15.00 47.88 28.47
C ARG A 342 -14.63 48.35 29.88
N GLN A 343 -13.54 47.82 30.44
CA GLN A 343 -12.69 48.53 31.39
C GLN A 343 -11.29 48.74 30.78
N PRO A 344 -10.64 49.89 30.96
CA PRO A 344 -9.35 50.18 30.34
C PRO A 344 -8.16 49.96 31.30
N GLY A 345 -7.07 49.40 30.79
CA GLY A 345 -5.74 49.61 31.38
C GLY A 345 -4.80 48.40 31.39
N GLN A 346 -3.91 48.31 30.40
CA GLN A 346 -2.45 48.43 30.60
C GLN A 346 -1.72 48.49 29.25
N VAL A 347 -0.47 48.96 29.26
CA VAL A 347 0.29 49.34 28.05
C VAL A 347 1.31 48.24 27.68
N PRO A 348 1.34 47.76 26.42
CA PRO A 348 2.42 46.89 25.95
C PRO A 348 3.73 47.68 25.77
N ALA A 349 4.82 47.23 26.37
CA ALA A 349 6.13 47.85 26.22
C ALA A 349 6.78 47.56 24.85
N SER A 350 7.40 48.57 24.25
CA SER A 350 8.08 48.47 22.96
C SER A 350 9.37 47.65 23.00
N ARG A 351 9.66 46.90 21.93
CA ARG A 351 11.03 46.51 21.54
C ARG A 351 11.37 47.04 20.14
N PRO A 352 12.64 47.40 19.87
CA PRO A 352 13.00 48.25 18.73
C PRO A 352 13.21 47.49 17.42
N ALA A 353 13.05 48.20 16.31
CA ALA A 353 13.50 47.76 14.98
C ALA A 353 15.00 48.06 14.77
N VAL A 354 15.64 47.26 13.92
CA VAL A 354 17.02 47.45 13.43
C VAL A 354 16.98 47.32 11.90
N PRO A 355 17.70 48.17 11.13
CA PRO A 355 17.22 48.56 9.79
C PRO A 355 17.67 47.68 8.62
N ALA A 356 16.95 47.80 7.51
CA ALA A 356 17.29 47.16 6.24
C ALA A 356 18.51 47.82 5.55
N GLY A 357 19.59 47.07 5.37
CA GLY A 357 20.73 47.46 4.53
C GLY A 357 20.53 47.06 3.07
N GLY A 358 20.39 48.03 2.17
CA GLY A 358 20.18 47.78 0.74
C GLY A 358 21.49 47.58 -0.04
N GLY A 359 21.68 46.40 -0.64
CA GLY A 359 22.81 46.10 -1.54
C GLY A 359 22.35 45.65 -2.93
N ARG A 360 22.61 46.44 -3.98
CA ARG A 360 22.27 46.09 -5.38
C ARG A 360 23.39 45.24 -6.02
N GLY A 361 23.26 43.92 -5.97
CA GLY A 361 24.04 42.98 -6.79
C GLY A 361 23.42 42.72 -8.17
N ARG A 362 24.24 42.49 -9.20
CA ARG A 362 23.77 42.21 -10.58
C ARG A 362 23.25 40.77 -10.72
N LYS A 363 22.16 40.60 -11.48
CA LYS A 363 21.70 39.27 -11.94
C LYS A 363 22.72 38.66 -12.91
N ALA A 364 23.13 37.42 -12.66
CA ALA A 364 23.66 36.52 -13.67
C ALA A 364 22.58 35.46 -13.99
N GLN A 365 22.29 35.20 -15.27
CA GLN A 365 21.28 34.23 -15.67
C GLN A 365 21.87 32.81 -15.72
N GLY A 366 21.90 32.13 -14.56
CA GLY A 366 21.93 30.68 -14.55
C GLY A 366 20.57 30.11 -15.00
N ARG A 367 20.57 29.07 -15.83
CA ARG A 367 19.35 28.30 -16.15
C ARG A 367 18.98 27.42 -14.94
N GLY A 368 18.31 28.02 -13.95
CA GLY A 368 17.60 27.25 -12.93
C GLY A 368 16.45 26.49 -13.57
N LEU A 369 16.35 25.18 -13.32
CA LEU A 369 15.15 24.41 -13.63
C LEU A 369 14.03 24.92 -12.72
N SER A 370 13.07 25.65 -13.30
CA SER A 370 11.90 26.14 -12.57
C SER A 370 10.98 24.96 -12.27
N GLY A 371 11.01 24.46 -11.03
CA GLY A 371 10.17 23.34 -10.60
C GLY A 371 8.68 23.62 -10.89
N GLY A 372 8.04 22.69 -11.60
CA GLY A 372 6.60 22.71 -11.81
C GLY A 372 5.88 22.56 -10.47
N LYS A 373 5.01 23.50 -10.13
CA LYS A 373 4.36 23.53 -8.80
C LYS A 373 3.19 22.54 -8.73
N GLY A 374 3.42 21.39 -8.09
CA GLY A 374 2.38 20.66 -7.35
C GLY A 374 1.20 20.10 -8.15
N LEU A 375 1.41 19.81 -9.44
CA LEU A 375 0.43 19.14 -10.28
C LEU A 375 0.94 17.75 -10.66
N LEU A 376 0.07 16.75 -10.56
CA LEU A 376 0.34 15.40 -11.05
C LEU A 376 0.15 15.37 -12.56
N SER A 377 1.15 14.87 -13.28
CA SER A 377 1.07 14.62 -14.73
C SER A 377 0.47 13.25 -15.03
N GLU A 378 -0.15 13.10 -16.21
CA GLU A 378 -0.81 11.84 -16.60
C GLU A 378 0.15 10.64 -16.53
N ALA A 379 1.40 10.81 -16.97
CA ALA A 379 2.43 9.78 -16.91
C ALA A 379 2.75 9.32 -15.46
N GLN A 380 2.65 10.23 -14.47
CA GLN A 380 2.83 9.89 -13.05
C GLN A 380 1.62 9.15 -12.48
N VAL A 381 0.40 9.47 -12.93
CA VAL A 381 -0.80 8.74 -12.53
C VAL A 381 -0.84 7.35 -13.19
N GLN A 382 -0.44 7.25 -14.47
CA GLN A 382 -0.22 5.97 -15.15
C GLN A 382 0.87 5.13 -14.44
N LEU A 383 1.96 5.75 -13.96
CA LEU A 383 2.99 5.09 -13.15
C LEU A 383 2.41 4.58 -11.83
N LEU A 384 1.67 5.41 -11.09
CA LEU A 384 1.00 5.07 -9.83
C LEU A 384 0.07 3.85 -10.00
N VAL A 385 -0.82 3.90 -10.99
CA VAL A 385 -1.72 2.77 -11.33
C VAL A 385 -0.93 1.54 -11.78
N GLY A 386 0.14 1.75 -12.54
CA GLY A 386 1.05 0.69 -12.98
C GLY A 386 1.79 -0.01 -11.84
N LEU A 387 1.87 0.61 -10.65
CA LEU A 387 2.48 0.08 -9.42
C LEU A 387 1.42 -0.46 -8.43
N HIS A 388 0.20 0.07 -8.47
CA HIS A 388 -0.93 -0.31 -7.60
C HIS A 388 -2.11 -0.80 -8.45
N TYR A 389 -1.97 -1.96 -9.09
CA TYR A 389 -2.91 -2.40 -10.13
C TYR A 389 -4.08 -3.24 -9.57
N LEU A 390 -3.97 -4.58 -9.54
CA LEU A 390 -5.05 -5.49 -9.09
C LEU A 390 -4.51 -6.60 -8.17
N PRO A 391 -5.34 -7.26 -7.34
CA PRO A 391 -4.88 -8.26 -6.38
C PRO A 391 -4.16 -9.48 -7.00
N HIS A 392 -4.39 -9.78 -8.28
CA HIS A 392 -3.90 -10.97 -8.99
C HIS A 392 -3.23 -10.64 -10.34
N GLU A 393 -2.86 -9.37 -10.56
CA GLU A 393 -2.27 -8.90 -11.82
C GLU A 393 -1.47 -7.61 -11.56
N HIS A 394 -0.20 -7.60 -11.98
CA HIS A 394 0.65 -6.41 -11.92
C HIS A 394 0.41 -5.47 -13.10
N GLY A 395 0.46 -4.17 -12.85
CA GLY A 395 0.47 -3.17 -13.91
C GLY A 395 1.82 -3.13 -14.66
N PRO A 396 1.91 -2.47 -15.83
CA PRO A 396 3.13 -2.50 -16.65
C PRO A 396 4.39 -2.03 -15.92
N SER A 397 4.26 -1.00 -15.07
CA SER A 397 5.38 -0.45 -14.29
C SER A 397 5.90 -1.41 -13.23
N ALA A 398 5.00 -2.07 -12.49
CA ALA A 398 5.34 -3.12 -11.53
C ALA A 398 6.00 -4.32 -12.21
N GLN A 399 5.41 -4.81 -13.31
CA GLN A 399 5.98 -5.90 -14.10
C GLN A 399 7.41 -5.58 -14.54
N LYS A 400 7.64 -4.39 -15.11
CA LYS A 400 8.97 -3.95 -15.53
C LYS A 400 9.94 -3.87 -14.34
N LEU A 401 9.57 -3.21 -13.25
CA LEU A 401 10.41 -3.04 -12.05
C LEU A 401 10.90 -4.39 -11.50
N ILE A 402 9.97 -5.34 -11.36
CA ILE A 402 10.22 -6.67 -10.78
C ILE A 402 11.05 -7.53 -11.74
N GLN A 403 10.73 -7.54 -13.04
CA GLN A 403 11.46 -8.30 -14.06
C GLN A 403 12.88 -7.77 -14.25
N ASP A 404 13.06 -6.44 -14.29
CA ASP A 404 14.37 -5.81 -14.44
C ASP A 404 15.25 -6.08 -13.22
N LEU A 405 14.75 -5.89 -11.99
CA LEU A 405 15.50 -6.19 -10.77
C LEU A 405 15.90 -7.67 -10.69
N THR A 406 14.97 -8.59 -11.00
CA THR A 406 15.23 -10.03 -11.01
C THR A 406 16.32 -10.40 -12.01
N TRP A 407 16.23 -9.90 -13.25
CA TRP A 407 17.20 -10.20 -14.29
C TRP A 407 18.57 -9.57 -13.99
N LEU A 408 18.62 -8.32 -13.51
CA LEU A 408 19.87 -7.62 -13.17
C LEU A 408 20.61 -8.31 -12.02
N LYS A 409 19.88 -8.78 -11.00
CA LYS A 409 20.38 -9.63 -9.91
C LYS A 409 21.00 -10.92 -10.45
N SER A 410 20.25 -11.70 -11.24
CA SER A 410 20.74 -12.98 -11.78
C SER A 410 21.92 -12.84 -12.76
N ASN A 411 22.00 -11.72 -13.47
CA ASN A 411 23.03 -11.47 -14.50
C ASN A 411 24.17 -10.53 -14.04
N CYS A 412 24.26 -10.19 -12.75
CA CYS A 412 25.35 -9.35 -12.21
C CYS A 412 26.76 -9.92 -12.46
N HIS A 413 26.87 -11.24 -12.62
CA HIS A 413 28.12 -11.93 -12.97
C HIS A 413 28.75 -11.43 -14.30
N LEU A 414 27.98 -10.80 -15.18
CA LEU A 414 28.47 -10.18 -16.42
C LEU A 414 29.36 -8.96 -16.15
N VAL A 415 29.03 -8.18 -15.10
CA VAL A 415 29.67 -6.89 -14.75
C VAL A 415 30.60 -6.96 -13.53
N SER A 416 30.54 -8.05 -12.75
CA SER A 416 31.42 -8.33 -11.60
C SER A 416 32.91 -8.31 -11.94
N ALA A 417 33.75 -7.97 -10.95
CA ALA A 417 35.22 -8.05 -10.99
C ALA A 417 35.77 -9.38 -11.54
N ASN A 418 35.05 -10.49 -11.32
CA ASN A 418 35.46 -11.85 -11.67
C ASN A 418 35.01 -12.29 -13.09
N SER A 419 34.45 -11.38 -13.90
CA SER A 419 33.87 -11.63 -15.23
C SER A 419 34.90 -12.11 -16.27
N LYS A 420 35.14 -13.43 -16.32
CA LYS A 420 36.05 -14.08 -17.27
C LYS A 420 35.49 -14.06 -18.71
N LYS A 421 35.83 -13.02 -19.47
CA LYS A 421 35.53 -12.87 -20.91
C LYS A 421 34.03 -12.83 -21.25
N SER A 422 33.22 -12.11 -20.47
CA SER A 422 31.86 -11.76 -20.91
C SER A 422 31.91 -10.98 -22.23
N SER A 423 31.03 -11.30 -23.18
CA SER A 423 30.97 -10.63 -24.48
C SER A 423 30.46 -9.19 -24.32
N PRO A 424 31.07 -8.16 -24.94
CA PRO A 424 30.70 -6.74 -24.75
C PRO A 424 29.20 -6.48 -24.83
N HIS A 425 28.53 -6.97 -25.88
CA HIS A 425 27.07 -6.88 -26.06
C HIS A 425 26.25 -7.29 -24.82
N LYS A 426 26.69 -8.27 -24.02
CA LYS A 426 25.98 -8.69 -22.80
C LYS A 426 26.24 -7.76 -21.61
N VAL A 427 27.42 -7.14 -21.57
CA VAL A 427 27.75 -6.08 -20.61
C VAL A 427 26.94 -4.83 -20.95
N ASP A 428 26.84 -4.48 -22.23
CA ASP A 428 26.04 -3.36 -22.73
C ASP A 428 24.55 -3.59 -22.46
N GLU A 429 24.02 -4.77 -22.79
CA GLU A 429 22.64 -5.21 -22.45
C GLU A 429 22.33 -5.06 -20.94
N TRP A 430 23.26 -5.44 -20.07
CA TRP A 430 23.10 -5.27 -18.62
C TRP A 430 23.11 -3.78 -18.22
N ARG A 431 23.99 -2.95 -18.82
CA ARG A 431 24.08 -1.52 -18.52
C ARG A 431 22.88 -0.73 -19.04
N ASP A 432 22.35 -1.06 -20.22
CA ASP A 432 21.14 -0.45 -20.78
C ASP A 432 19.91 -0.81 -19.92
N ARG A 433 19.77 -2.09 -19.55
CA ARG A 433 18.68 -2.53 -18.67
C ARG A 433 18.79 -1.94 -17.26
N ALA A 434 19.99 -1.83 -16.71
CA ALA A 434 20.24 -1.15 -15.45
C ALA A 434 19.84 0.34 -15.55
N SER A 435 20.21 1.02 -16.63
CA SER A 435 19.83 2.43 -16.85
C SER A 435 18.31 2.60 -16.93
N GLY A 436 17.61 1.70 -17.62
CA GLY A 436 16.15 1.66 -17.70
C GLY A 436 15.44 1.36 -16.36
N PHE A 437 16.09 0.61 -15.46
CA PHE A 437 15.62 0.35 -14.09
C PHE A 437 15.87 1.56 -13.17
N LEU A 438 17.07 2.13 -13.22
CA LEU A 438 17.46 3.29 -12.41
C LEU A 438 16.59 4.52 -12.72
N SER A 439 16.23 4.73 -14.00
CA SER A 439 15.25 5.74 -14.41
C SER A 439 13.89 5.52 -13.74
N LEU A 440 13.37 4.29 -13.75
CA LEU A 440 12.07 3.96 -13.14
C LEU A 440 12.07 4.19 -11.63
N CYS A 441 13.20 3.97 -10.95
CA CYS A 441 13.36 4.33 -9.53
C CYS A 441 13.36 5.85 -9.30
N GLU A 442 13.89 6.65 -10.23
CA GLU A 442 13.83 8.12 -10.18
C GLU A 442 12.42 8.65 -10.48
N ASP A 443 11.70 8.01 -11.42
CA ASP A 443 10.29 8.32 -11.70
C ASP A 443 9.40 8.05 -10.48
N ILE A 444 9.64 6.96 -9.73
CA ILE A 444 8.97 6.65 -8.45
C ILE A 444 9.27 7.72 -7.38
N ALA A 445 10.52 8.18 -7.28
CA ALA A 445 10.88 9.23 -6.33
C ALA A 445 10.21 10.58 -6.68
N GLN A 446 10.11 10.90 -7.98
CA GLN A 446 9.40 12.09 -8.46
C GLN A 446 7.88 11.99 -8.29
N LEU A 447 7.28 10.80 -8.46
CA LEU A 447 5.87 10.53 -8.13
C LEU A 447 5.59 10.84 -6.65
N HIS A 448 6.39 10.31 -5.73
CA HIS A 448 6.29 10.64 -4.30
C HIS A 448 6.37 12.15 -4.05
N CYS A 449 7.38 12.84 -4.61
CA CYS A 449 7.51 14.30 -4.50
C CYS A 449 6.27 15.05 -5.02
N SER A 450 5.71 14.61 -6.14
CA SER A 450 4.56 15.26 -6.79
C SER A 450 3.24 15.02 -6.07
N VAL A 451 3.06 13.84 -5.45
CA VAL A 451 1.92 13.57 -4.56
C VAL A 451 2.02 14.45 -3.31
N VAL A 452 3.20 14.53 -2.66
CA VAL A 452 3.41 15.37 -1.47
C VAL A 452 3.28 16.86 -1.76
N GLY A 453 3.65 17.31 -2.96
CA GLY A 453 3.43 18.67 -3.44
C GLY A 453 2.03 18.95 -3.99
N GLY A 454 1.14 17.96 -4.03
CA GLY A 454 -0.13 18.00 -4.76
C GLY A 454 -1.15 19.01 -4.25
N ALA A 455 -1.97 19.54 -5.16
CA ALA A 455 -3.07 20.47 -4.83
C ALA A 455 -4.19 19.80 -4.02
N ASN A 456 -4.59 18.57 -4.36
CA ASN A 456 -5.62 17.83 -3.64
C ASN A 456 -5.03 17.14 -2.39
N ARG A 457 -5.38 17.65 -1.19
CA ARG A 457 -4.86 17.10 0.07
C ARG A 457 -5.54 15.81 0.52
N ALA A 458 -6.74 15.47 0.06
CA ALA A 458 -7.37 14.18 0.37
C ALA A 458 -6.60 13.05 -0.34
N VAL A 459 -6.39 13.21 -1.64
CA VAL A 459 -5.55 12.36 -2.48
C VAL A 459 -4.14 12.17 -1.87
N LEU A 460 -3.53 13.25 -1.34
CA LEU A 460 -2.27 13.14 -0.61
C LEU A 460 -2.40 12.21 0.60
N TYR A 461 -3.30 12.46 1.54
CA TYR A 461 -3.35 11.69 2.80
C TYR A 461 -3.71 10.22 2.59
N ASP A 462 -4.60 9.93 1.64
CA ASP A 462 -4.96 8.56 1.25
C ASP A 462 -3.77 7.82 0.60
N LEU A 463 -3.07 8.44 -0.35
CA LEU A 463 -2.02 7.77 -1.13
C LEU A 463 -0.63 7.79 -0.46
N TYR A 464 -0.38 8.70 0.49
CA TYR A 464 0.96 8.96 1.03
C TYR A 464 1.69 7.71 1.56
N PRO A 465 1.06 6.83 2.38
CA PRO A 465 1.75 5.65 2.92
C PRO A 465 2.31 4.73 1.83
N TYR A 466 1.55 4.56 0.75
CA TYR A 466 1.86 3.65 -0.35
C TYR A 466 3.01 4.18 -1.23
N VAL A 467 2.93 5.45 -1.65
CA VAL A 467 3.99 6.07 -2.48
C VAL A 467 5.29 6.28 -1.70
N TRP A 468 5.22 6.46 -0.38
CA TRP A 468 6.39 6.57 0.50
C TRP A 468 7.09 5.21 0.72
N ASP A 469 6.33 4.13 0.95
CA ASP A 469 6.89 2.77 1.06
C ASP A 469 7.57 2.35 -0.26
N LEU A 470 6.90 2.57 -1.40
CA LEU A 470 7.50 2.36 -2.73
C LEU A 470 8.74 3.22 -2.97
N ARG A 471 8.74 4.50 -2.59
CA ARG A 471 9.91 5.40 -2.72
C ARG A 471 11.09 4.89 -1.89
N ASN A 472 10.85 4.39 -0.68
CA ASN A 472 11.90 3.83 0.16
C ASN A 472 12.43 2.49 -0.37
N MET A 473 11.56 1.61 -0.88
CA MET A 473 11.98 0.35 -1.53
C MET A 473 12.76 0.59 -2.82
N ALA A 474 12.28 1.49 -3.67
CA ALA A 474 12.97 1.90 -4.89
C ALA A 474 14.35 2.49 -4.57
N LEU A 475 14.50 3.24 -3.47
CA LEU A 475 15.78 3.79 -3.05
C LEU A 475 16.80 2.71 -2.61
N VAL A 476 16.37 1.66 -1.89
CA VAL A 476 17.24 0.49 -1.60
C VAL A 476 17.61 -0.24 -2.90
N ALA A 477 16.62 -0.56 -3.74
CA ALA A 477 16.83 -1.37 -4.94
C ALA A 477 17.69 -0.63 -5.99
N LYS A 478 17.52 0.68 -6.13
CA LYS A 478 18.38 1.57 -6.94
C LYS A 478 19.82 1.49 -6.48
N ALA A 479 20.07 1.66 -5.18
CA ALA A 479 21.42 1.60 -4.62
C ALA A 479 22.06 0.21 -4.76
N PHE A 480 21.28 -0.86 -4.59
CA PHE A 480 21.72 -2.25 -4.84
C PHE A 480 22.11 -2.49 -6.30
N VAL A 481 21.31 -2.04 -7.28
CA VAL A 481 21.66 -2.17 -8.71
C VAL A 481 22.87 -1.30 -9.07
N CYS A 482 22.98 -0.08 -8.54
CA CYS A 482 24.20 0.73 -8.70
C CYS A 482 25.45 0.02 -8.16
N TRP A 483 25.32 -0.67 -7.04
CA TRP A 483 26.40 -1.43 -6.40
C TRP A 483 26.79 -2.69 -7.18
N LEU A 484 25.82 -3.49 -7.63
CA LEU A 484 26.07 -4.64 -8.53
C LEU A 484 26.81 -4.24 -9.82
N GLY A 485 26.61 -3.00 -10.29
CA GLY A 485 27.27 -2.45 -11.46
C GLY A 485 28.73 -2.00 -11.25
N GLU A 486 29.26 -2.05 -10.03
CA GLU A 486 30.66 -1.71 -9.76
C GLU A 486 31.62 -2.88 -10.00
N GLU A 487 32.71 -2.60 -10.74
CA GLU A 487 33.79 -3.53 -11.11
C GLU A 487 34.61 -4.08 -9.91
N ARG A 488 34.17 -3.80 -8.68
CA ARG A 488 34.77 -4.27 -7.42
C ARG A 488 33.96 -5.36 -6.73
N THR A 489 32.73 -5.61 -7.19
CA THR A 489 31.87 -6.63 -6.59
C THR A 489 32.31 -8.04 -6.98
N THR A 490 32.41 -8.92 -5.97
CA THR A 490 32.85 -10.33 -6.11
C THR A 490 31.70 -11.33 -5.93
N THR A 491 30.45 -10.87 -6.03
CA THR A 491 29.23 -11.64 -5.77
C THR A 491 29.20 -12.95 -6.56
N GLY A 492 29.32 -14.08 -5.85
CA GLY A 492 29.48 -15.42 -6.41
C GLY A 492 28.58 -16.48 -5.76
N THR A 493 27.44 -16.06 -5.21
CA THR A 493 26.48 -16.93 -4.53
C THR A 493 25.19 -17.00 -5.32
N GLU A 494 24.66 -18.21 -5.52
CA GLU A 494 23.33 -18.41 -6.11
C GLU A 494 22.26 -17.93 -5.11
N LEU A 495 21.81 -16.68 -5.30
CA LEU A 495 20.74 -16.06 -4.51
C LEU A 495 19.37 -16.59 -4.91
N LEU A 496 19.15 -17.89 -4.65
CA LEU A 496 17.86 -18.57 -4.82
C LEU A 496 16.75 -17.79 -4.12
N GLY A 497 15.73 -17.42 -4.88
CA GLY A 497 14.43 -17.02 -4.36
C GLY A 497 13.44 -18.15 -4.60
N GLU A 498 12.56 -18.43 -3.64
CA GLU A 498 11.51 -19.43 -3.81
C GLU A 498 10.46 -18.93 -4.81
N GLU A 499 9.97 -19.81 -5.69
CA GLU A 499 8.89 -19.52 -6.65
C GLU A 499 7.52 -19.45 -5.94
N SER A 500 7.33 -18.42 -5.12
CA SER A 500 6.00 -18.04 -4.61
C SER A 500 5.18 -17.33 -5.71
N GLU A 501 3.86 -17.52 -5.72
CA GLU A 501 3.00 -16.68 -6.56
C GLU A 501 3.13 -15.20 -6.13
N PRO A 502 3.37 -14.25 -7.04
CA PRO A 502 3.64 -12.83 -6.72
C PRO A 502 2.68 -12.23 -5.68
N TRP A 503 1.38 -12.43 -5.90
CA TRP A 503 0.30 -11.89 -5.08
C TRP A 503 0.11 -12.54 -3.71
N ALA A 504 0.84 -13.63 -3.41
CA ALA A 504 0.84 -14.26 -2.08
C ALA A 504 1.74 -13.54 -1.07
N LEU A 505 2.65 -12.67 -1.54
CA LEU A 505 3.52 -11.87 -0.67
C LEU A 505 2.77 -10.65 -0.12
N LYS A 506 2.92 -10.41 1.20
CA LYS A 506 2.38 -9.23 1.87
C LYS A 506 3.16 -7.97 1.47
N GLY A 507 2.46 -6.85 1.35
CA GLY A 507 3.06 -5.56 0.94
C GLY A 507 3.15 -5.32 -0.57
N GLY A 508 2.53 -6.18 -1.40
CA GLY A 508 2.46 -6.00 -2.86
C GLY A 508 3.84 -5.76 -3.50
N VAL A 509 3.93 -4.81 -4.43
CA VAL A 509 5.18 -4.50 -5.16
C VAL A 509 6.33 -4.14 -4.22
N SER A 510 6.08 -3.43 -3.11
CA SER A 510 7.10 -3.19 -2.08
C SER A 510 7.62 -4.50 -1.46
N GLY A 511 6.70 -5.41 -1.13
CA GLY A 511 7.02 -6.73 -0.57
C GLY A 511 7.74 -7.66 -1.55
N GLU A 512 7.41 -7.58 -2.84
CA GLU A 512 8.08 -8.36 -3.89
C GLU A 512 9.49 -7.83 -4.17
N VAL A 513 9.66 -6.51 -4.27
CA VAL A 513 10.99 -5.87 -4.36
C VAL A 513 11.83 -6.19 -3.12
N GLN A 514 11.22 -6.19 -1.93
CA GLN A 514 11.85 -6.60 -0.68
C GLN A 514 12.35 -8.06 -0.76
N MET A 515 11.52 -9.01 -1.17
CA MET A 515 11.89 -10.43 -1.26
C MET A 515 12.94 -10.74 -2.33
N LEU A 516 13.10 -9.87 -3.35
CA LEU A 516 14.20 -9.99 -4.30
C LEU A 516 15.57 -9.62 -3.69
N LEU A 517 15.62 -8.88 -2.58
CA LEU A 517 16.86 -8.46 -1.92
C LEU A 517 17.43 -9.57 -1.00
N PRO A 518 18.77 -9.67 -0.84
CA PRO A 518 19.45 -10.69 -0.02
C PRO A 518 19.00 -10.83 1.45
N ILE A 519 18.38 -9.80 2.03
CA ILE A 519 17.85 -9.79 3.41
C ILE A 519 16.32 -9.65 3.46
N GLY A 520 15.62 -9.94 2.36
CA GLY A 520 14.18 -9.66 2.20
C GLY A 520 13.26 -10.25 3.28
N GLY A 521 13.62 -11.41 3.86
CA GLY A 521 12.86 -12.03 4.95
C GLY A 521 12.86 -11.25 6.28
N SER A 522 13.77 -10.30 6.48
CA SER A 522 13.84 -9.43 7.68
C SER A 522 12.78 -8.32 7.63
N GLY A 523 11.50 -8.68 7.77
CA GLY A 523 10.37 -7.77 7.61
C GLY A 523 10.40 -6.51 8.50
N GLU A 524 11.08 -6.55 9.65
CA GLU A 524 11.22 -5.43 10.59
C GLU A 524 12.21 -4.35 10.11
N LEU A 525 13.15 -4.70 9.22
CA LEU A 525 14.06 -3.72 8.60
C LEU A 525 13.33 -2.80 7.61
N PHE A 526 12.29 -3.32 6.96
CA PHE A 526 11.54 -2.61 5.93
C PHE A 526 10.24 -2.00 6.46
N THR A 527 9.47 -2.76 7.25
CA THR A 527 8.13 -2.35 7.70
C THR A 527 8.22 -1.34 8.84
N HIS A 528 7.76 -0.11 8.59
CA HIS A 528 7.62 0.95 9.59
C HIS A 528 6.60 1.99 9.09
N PRO A 529 5.90 2.73 9.99
CA PRO A 529 4.93 3.73 9.58
C PRO A 529 5.60 4.95 8.92
N PRO A 530 4.90 5.63 7.98
CA PRO A 530 5.36 6.89 7.41
C PRO A 530 5.41 8.01 8.48
N PRO A 531 6.22 9.06 8.27
CA PRO A 531 6.25 10.21 9.17
C PRO A 531 4.91 10.96 9.15
N LEU A 532 4.47 11.47 10.30
CA LEU A 532 3.19 12.20 10.46
C LEU A 532 3.08 13.46 9.57
N PHE A 533 4.21 14.02 9.15
CA PHE A 533 4.30 15.18 8.27
C PHE A 533 5.00 14.77 6.97
N PRO A 534 4.27 14.68 5.84
CA PRO A 534 4.86 14.38 4.54
C PRO A 534 5.96 15.39 4.15
N THR A 535 7.05 14.90 3.56
CA THR A 535 8.16 15.72 3.08
C THR A 535 8.42 15.46 1.59
N SER A 536 8.54 16.52 0.80
CA SER A 536 8.83 16.43 -0.64
C SER A 536 10.32 16.28 -0.95
N ARG A 537 11.21 16.33 0.07
CA ARG A 537 12.67 16.30 -0.14
C ARG A 537 13.09 14.98 -0.80
N LEU A 538 13.77 15.12 -1.94
CA LEU A 538 14.34 14.00 -2.66
C LEU A 538 15.68 13.58 -2.04
N TYR A 539 15.90 12.27 -1.97
CA TYR A 539 17.14 11.67 -1.47
C TYR A 539 17.64 10.62 -2.47
N ASN A 540 18.95 10.51 -2.60
CA ASN A 540 19.63 9.52 -3.42
C ASN A 540 20.67 8.76 -2.59
N ILE A 541 20.75 7.45 -2.77
CA ILE A 541 21.75 6.58 -2.14
C ILE A 541 22.56 5.92 -3.24
N ARG A 542 23.88 6.00 -3.13
CA ARG A 542 24.82 5.48 -4.14
C ARG A 542 26.13 5.01 -3.51
N PRO A 543 26.91 4.15 -4.19
CA PRO A 543 28.29 3.91 -3.83
C PRO A 543 29.13 5.18 -3.74
N TYR A 544 30.12 5.16 -2.84
CA TYR A 544 31.13 6.20 -2.67
C TYR A 544 32.07 6.31 -3.88
N ARG A 545 32.43 7.54 -4.24
CA ARG A 545 33.35 7.85 -5.33
C ARG A 545 34.48 8.72 -4.79
N ASN A 546 35.69 8.58 -5.34
CA ASN A 546 36.87 9.35 -4.89
C ASN A 546 36.70 10.88 -4.89
N LYS A 547 35.74 11.41 -5.66
CA LYS A 547 35.34 12.83 -5.69
C LYS A 547 34.56 13.30 -4.45
N ASP A 548 34.05 12.37 -3.63
CA ASP A 548 33.25 12.67 -2.43
C ASP A 548 34.15 12.95 -1.20
N LYS A 549 35.48 12.93 -1.36
CA LYS A 549 36.43 13.45 -0.36
C LYS A 549 36.33 14.98 -0.27
N VAL A 550 35.32 15.46 0.46
CA VAL A 550 35.17 16.88 0.80
C VAL A 550 35.99 17.18 2.04
N GLY A 551 36.96 18.10 1.92
CA GLY A 551 37.81 18.55 3.01
C GLY A 551 38.09 20.04 2.90
N ASP A 552 37.22 20.87 3.49
CA ASP A 552 37.53 22.28 3.75
C ASP A 552 37.03 22.68 5.14
N SER A 553 37.99 22.90 6.04
CA SER A 553 37.82 23.61 7.30
C SER A 553 39.20 24.17 7.68
N GLY A 554 39.25 25.40 8.19
CA GLY A 554 40.47 26.24 8.25
C GLY A 554 41.56 25.81 9.26
N ALA A 555 41.78 24.52 9.48
CA ALA A 555 42.87 23.96 10.28
C ALA A 555 44.10 23.63 9.42
N SER A 556 45.27 23.48 10.06
CA SER A 556 46.54 23.14 9.40
C SER A 556 46.53 21.84 8.57
N HIS A 557 45.58 20.94 8.82
CA HIS A 557 45.25 19.81 7.96
C HIS A 557 43.73 19.52 8.10
N PRO A 558 42.88 19.89 7.13
CA PRO A 558 41.43 19.62 7.20
C PRO A 558 41.13 18.11 7.23
N ASP A 559 41.93 17.33 6.49
CA ASP A 559 41.70 15.89 6.26
C ASP A 559 41.79 15.00 7.51
N VAL A 560 42.45 15.43 8.60
CA VAL A 560 42.86 14.54 9.71
C VAL A 560 41.69 13.77 10.33
N VAL A 561 40.55 14.41 10.53
CA VAL A 561 39.36 13.76 11.10
C VAL A 561 38.77 12.77 10.10
N GLY A 562 38.73 13.12 8.81
CA GLY A 562 38.26 12.23 7.75
C GLY A 562 39.15 11.00 7.57
N ASP A 563 40.47 11.19 7.49
CA ASP A 563 41.44 10.10 7.36
C ASP A 563 41.58 9.23 8.62
N ARG A 564 41.22 9.76 9.81
CA ARG A 564 41.08 8.94 11.04
C ARG A 564 39.78 8.14 11.02
N CYS A 565 38.63 8.80 10.88
CA CYS A 565 37.33 8.21 11.17
C CYS A 565 36.71 7.43 9.99
N LEU A 566 37.00 7.82 8.74
CA LEU A 566 36.38 7.28 7.53
C LEU A 566 37.41 6.69 6.55
N GLY A 567 38.60 7.31 6.47
CA GLY A 567 39.71 6.96 5.58
C GLY A 567 40.06 5.47 5.48
N PRO A 568 40.19 4.72 6.61
CA PRO A 568 40.48 3.29 6.56
C PRO A 568 39.48 2.50 5.72
N CYS A 569 38.18 2.76 5.90
CA CYS A 569 37.11 2.08 5.15
C CYS A 569 37.06 2.58 3.71
N LEU A 570 37.13 3.89 3.48
CA LEU A 570 37.10 4.49 2.14
C LEU A 570 38.30 4.10 1.25
N ALA A 571 39.42 3.70 1.86
CA ALA A 571 40.61 3.23 1.14
C ALA A 571 40.68 1.70 0.99
N LEU A 572 40.21 0.93 1.97
CA LEU A 572 40.36 -0.53 2.00
C LEU A 572 39.08 -1.29 1.61
N CYS A 573 37.90 -0.74 1.89
CA CYS A 573 36.58 -1.32 1.58
C CYS A 573 35.61 -0.29 0.96
N PRO A 574 36.00 0.46 -0.09
CA PRO A 574 35.11 1.40 -0.77
C PRO A 574 33.84 0.74 -1.32
N GLU A 575 33.91 -0.54 -1.69
CA GLU A 575 32.79 -1.35 -2.19
C GLU A 575 31.71 -1.65 -1.12
N TYR A 576 31.95 -1.30 0.14
CA TYR A 576 30.94 -1.31 1.22
C TYR A 576 30.69 0.10 1.79
N SER A 577 31.02 1.15 1.03
CA SER A 577 30.87 2.54 1.43
C SER A 577 29.79 3.22 0.59
N PHE A 578 28.70 3.68 1.22
CA PHE A 578 27.57 4.32 0.56
C PHE A 578 27.39 5.77 1.04
N ILE A 579 27.05 6.64 0.10
CA ILE A 579 26.77 8.06 0.32
C ILE A 579 25.27 8.29 0.17
N LEU A 580 24.72 9.03 1.13
CA LEU A 580 23.39 9.61 1.09
C LEU A 580 23.51 11.10 0.74
N GLU A 581 22.79 11.52 -0.29
CA GLU A 581 22.77 12.89 -0.77
C GLU A 581 21.33 13.37 -1.04
N ASP A 582 21.09 14.66 -0.90
CA ASP A 582 19.86 15.35 -1.28
C ASP A 582 20.17 16.60 -2.11
N GLU A 583 19.16 17.42 -2.38
CA GLU A 583 19.26 18.65 -3.19
C GLU A 583 20.34 19.64 -2.70
N LEU A 584 20.73 19.59 -1.42
CA LEU A 584 21.81 20.41 -0.85
C LEU A 584 23.21 19.76 -0.91
N GLY A 585 23.32 18.49 -1.32
CA GLY A 585 24.57 17.72 -1.36
C GLY A 585 24.57 16.53 -0.40
N VAL A 586 25.76 16.10 0.04
CA VAL A 586 25.92 14.94 0.92
C VAL A 586 25.37 15.23 2.32
N CYS A 587 24.42 14.43 2.79
CA CYS A 587 23.79 14.54 4.11
C CYS A 587 23.93 13.28 4.97
N GLY A 588 24.62 12.25 4.49
CA GLY A 588 25.06 11.13 5.31
C GLY A 588 25.95 10.13 4.57
N CYS A 589 26.53 9.20 5.33
CA CYS A 589 27.25 8.06 4.81
C CYS A 589 27.11 6.84 5.72
N ILE A 590 27.23 5.65 5.14
CA ILE A 590 27.45 4.42 5.89
C ILE A 590 28.66 3.67 5.32
N LEU A 591 29.49 3.16 6.21
CA LEU A 591 30.72 2.46 5.90
C LEU A 591 30.62 1.04 6.47
N GLY A 592 30.91 0.05 5.64
CA GLY A 592 30.98 -1.35 6.03
C GLY A 592 32.38 -1.94 5.92
N ILE A 593 32.60 -3.00 6.70
CA ILE A 593 33.76 -3.87 6.64
C ILE A 593 33.22 -5.30 6.56
N LEU A 594 33.55 -6.06 5.51
CA LEU A 594 33.03 -7.42 5.35
C LEU A 594 33.62 -8.41 6.37
N ASP A 595 34.94 -8.41 6.52
CA ASP A 595 35.68 -9.23 7.49
C ASP A 595 36.68 -8.35 8.26
N VAL A 596 36.40 -8.15 9.55
CA VAL A 596 37.17 -7.25 10.42
C VAL A 596 38.62 -7.74 10.62
N ARG A 597 38.85 -9.06 10.59
CA ARG A 597 40.20 -9.65 10.77
C ARG A 597 41.13 -9.32 9.61
N SER A 598 40.65 -9.46 8.38
CA SER A 598 41.39 -9.14 7.16
C SER A 598 41.53 -7.64 6.97
N PHE A 599 40.51 -6.87 7.37
CA PHE A 599 40.58 -5.41 7.39
C PHE A 599 41.67 -4.90 8.34
N ALA A 600 41.72 -5.37 9.59
CA ALA A 600 42.72 -4.97 10.57
C ALA A 600 44.15 -5.24 10.06
N LYS A 601 44.40 -6.43 9.50
CA LYS A 601 45.68 -6.79 8.87
C LYS A 601 46.05 -5.85 7.71
N ARG A 602 45.10 -5.52 6.82
CA ARG A 602 45.31 -4.56 5.72
C ARG A 602 45.56 -3.13 6.23
N CYS A 603 44.88 -2.72 7.28
CA CYS A 603 45.03 -1.42 7.91
C CYS A 603 46.44 -1.24 8.51
N GLN A 604 46.91 -2.24 9.28
CA GLN A 604 48.28 -2.29 9.81
C GLN A 604 49.34 -2.34 8.71
N ALA A 605 49.13 -3.12 7.64
CA ALA A 605 50.11 -3.32 6.58
C ALA A 605 50.20 -2.18 5.54
N SER A 606 49.18 -1.33 5.41
CA SER A 606 49.12 -0.33 4.32
C SER A 606 48.56 1.04 4.70
N TRP A 607 47.50 1.13 5.51
CA TRP A 607 46.89 2.41 5.86
C TRP A 607 47.71 3.18 6.90
N LEU A 608 48.02 2.54 8.04
CA LEU A 608 48.78 3.19 9.12
C LEU A 608 50.19 3.65 8.68
N PRO A 609 50.96 2.91 7.86
CA PRO A 609 52.18 3.42 7.22
C PRO A 609 51.96 4.71 6.40
N ALA A 610 50.99 4.70 5.49
CA ALA A 610 50.70 5.87 4.65
C ALA A 610 50.23 7.10 5.46
N MET A 611 49.55 6.88 6.58
CA MET A 611 49.11 7.96 7.47
C MET A 611 50.23 8.51 8.35
N ARG A 612 51.20 7.68 8.76
CA ARG A 612 52.45 8.14 9.37
C ARG A 612 53.18 9.10 8.43
N ASP A 613 53.37 8.69 7.17
CA ASP A 613 54.03 9.51 6.15
C ASP A 613 53.27 10.82 5.86
N LYS A 614 51.93 10.81 5.85
CA LYS A 614 51.09 12.00 5.62
C LYS A 614 51.14 13.02 6.78
N TYR A 615 51.32 12.58 8.02
CA TYR A 615 51.10 13.41 9.22
C TYR A 615 52.33 13.56 10.15
N LEU A 616 53.52 13.18 9.70
CA LEU A 616 54.78 13.49 10.40
C LEU A 616 54.89 15.00 10.71
N PRO A 617 55.30 15.42 11.92
CA PRO A 617 55.85 14.62 13.03
C PRO A 617 54.83 14.34 14.17
N LYS A 618 53.52 14.31 13.92
CA LYS A 618 52.48 14.26 14.97
C LYS A 618 52.26 12.84 15.53
N GLY A 619 53.22 12.33 16.30
CA GLY A 619 53.20 10.97 16.86
C GLY A 619 51.94 10.59 17.63
N ASP A 620 51.40 11.49 18.47
CA ASP A 620 50.20 11.22 19.27
C ASP A 620 48.95 10.97 18.41
N LEU A 621 48.87 11.59 17.23
CA LEU A 621 47.76 11.41 16.29
C LEU A 621 47.79 10.02 15.64
N ILE A 622 48.98 9.52 15.33
CA ILE A 622 49.17 8.14 14.83
C ILE A 622 48.81 7.14 15.92
N LYS A 623 49.23 7.38 17.17
CA LYS A 623 48.88 6.51 18.30
C LYS A 623 47.36 6.43 18.52
N LEU A 624 46.65 7.56 18.39
CA LEU A 624 45.18 7.60 18.43
C LEU A 624 44.54 6.82 17.26
N MET A 625 45.15 6.83 16.07
CA MET A 625 44.70 6.02 14.92
C MET A 625 45.02 4.53 15.06
N GLU A 626 46.01 4.16 15.88
CA GLU A 626 46.33 2.78 16.25
C GLU A 626 45.38 2.25 17.34
N GLU A 627 45.08 3.07 18.36
CA GLU A 627 44.11 2.77 19.42
C GLU A 627 42.69 2.55 18.86
N ASP A 628 42.28 3.32 17.85
CA ASP A 628 41.01 3.13 17.12
C ASP A 628 40.88 1.75 16.43
N GLN A 629 41.99 1.04 16.19
CA GLN A 629 42.07 -0.19 15.40
C GLN A 629 42.26 -1.47 16.24
N GLY A 630 41.95 -1.42 17.54
CA GLY A 630 42.08 -2.56 18.46
C GLY A 630 41.40 -3.86 18.03
N GLU A 631 41.81 -4.99 18.62
CA GLU A 631 41.23 -6.30 18.30
C GLU A 631 39.89 -6.52 19.00
N TYR A 632 38.99 -7.28 18.35
CA TYR A 632 37.71 -7.73 18.92
C TYR A 632 37.80 -9.20 19.32
N PRO A 633 37.03 -9.66 20.33
CA PRO A 633 37.02 -11.06 20.74
C PRO A 633 36.64 -12.03 19.61
N ASP A 634 37.23 -13.22 19.64
CA ASP A 634 36.94 -14.28 18.67
C ASP A 634 35.47 -14.75 18.72
N SER A 635 34.82 -14.64 19.89
CA SER A 635 33.39 -14.88 20.11
C SER A 635 32.50 -13.97 19.26
N LEU A 636 32.74 -12.66 19.34
CA LEU A 636 32.01 -11.67 18.54
C LEU A 636 32.20 -11.93 17.04
N LEU A 637 33.45 -12.03 16.60
CA LEU A 637 33.81 -12.14 15.18
C LEU A 637 33.45 -13.50 14.54
N TYR A 638 33.11 -14.52 15.33
CA TYR A 638 32.61 -15.80 14.82
C TYR A 638 31.15 -15.69 14.33
N HIS A 639 30.32 -14.92 15.04
CA HIS A 639 28.90 -14.70 14.67
C HIS A 639 28.69 -13.42 13.84
N PHE A 640 29.51 -12.40 14.08
CA PHE A 640 29.40 -11.07 13.47
C PHE A 640 30.74 -10.67 12.82
N PRO A 641 31.15 -11.30 11.70
CA PRO A 641 32.44 -11.02 11.05
C PRO A 641 32.52 -9.60 10.45
N SER A 642 31.38 -8.98 10.17
CA SER A 642 31.29 -7.65 9.56
C SER A 642 31.08 -6.54 10.60
N GLN A 643 31.56 -5.33 10.29
CA GLN A 643 31.33 -4.12 11.09
C GLN A 643 30.69 -3.02 10.23
N LEU A 644 29.82 -2.19 10.84
CA LEU A 644 29.29 -0.98 10.21
C LEU A 644 29.55 0.29 11.04
N ARG A 645 29.58 1.44 10.35
CA ARG A 645 29.54 2.80 10.92
C ARG A 645 28.58 3.64 10.09
N LEU A 646 27.50 4.12 10.71
CA LEU A 646 26.47 4.98 10.13
C LEU A 646 26.58 6.37 10.73
N ASP A 647 26.74 7.40 9.90
CA ASP A 647 26.79 8.79 10.33
C ASP A 647 25.99 9.68 9.35
N THR A 648 25.05 10.45 9.88
CA THR A 648 24.09 11.28 9.15
C THR A 648 24.01 12.66 9.78
N LEU A 649 23.68 13.69 8.98
CA LEU A 649 23.56 15.06 9.48
C LEU A 649 22.34 15.23 10.42
N PRO A 650 22.44 16.03 11.49
CA PRO A 650 21.32 16.31 12.41
C PRO A 650 20.08 16.91 11.74
N GLU A 651 20.24 17.57 10.59
CA GLU A 651 19.18 18.22 9.82
C GLU A 651 18.37 17.25 8.92
N LEU A 652 18.56 15.93 9.08
CA LEU A 652 17.83 14.91 8.34
C LEU A 652 16.40 14.72 8.88
N VAL A 653 15.44 15.40 8.25
CA VAL A 653 14.01 15.39 8.62
C VAL A 653 13.36 14.00 8.46
N ASP A 654 13.86 13.17 7.55
CA ASP A 654 13.25 11.89 7.17
C ASP A 654 14.05 10.68 7.70
N VAL A 655 13.71 10.23 8.91
CA VAL A 655 14.41 9.14 9.62
C VAL A 655 14.33 7.81 8.86
N SER A 656 13.37 7.62 7.94
CA SER A 656 13.29 6.42 7.10
C SER A 656 14.53 6.27 6.23
N VAL A 657 15.14 7.38 5.82
CA VAL A 657 16.28 7.40 4.89
C VAL A 657 17.54 6.87 5.57
N SER A 658 17.74 7.12 6.87
CA SER A 658 18.80 6.47 7.66
C SER A 658 18.64 4.95 7.74
N ARG A 659 17.40 4.47 7.84
CA ARG A 659 17.04 3.05 7.79
C ARG A 659 17.31 2.48 6.40
N THR A 660 16.87 3.14 5.33
CA THR A 660 17.16 2.76 3.93
C THR A 660 18.67 2.65 3.66
N LEU A 661 19.46 3.61 4.15
CA LEU A 661 20.92 3.63 4.03
C LEU A 661 21.57 2.44 4.76
N LEU A 662 21.11 2.14 5.98
CA LEU A 662 21.55 0.96 6.73
C LEU A 662 21.19 -0.34 5.99
N VAL A 663 19.95 -0.49 5.53
CA VAL A 663 19.46 -1.66 4.78
C VAL A 663 20.26 -1.87 3.49
N THR A 664 20.63 -0.80 2.78
CA THR A 664 21.49 -0.86 1.58
C THR A 664 22.84 -1.52 1.88
N LEU A 665 23.48 -1.18 3.00
CA LEU A 665 24.73 -1.85 3.40
C LEU A 665 24.49 -3.31 3.80
N LEU A 666 23.43 -3.62 4.55
CA LEU A 666 23.15 -4.99 4.97
C LEU A 666 22.91 -5.91 3.77
N VAL A 667 22.21 -5.41 2.75
CA VAL A 667 22.06 -6.06 1.43
C VAL A 667 23.43 -6.40 0.81
N ALA A 668 24.36 -5.45 0.76
CA ALA A 668 25.68 -5.63 0.17
C ALA A 668 26.59 -6.61 0.95
N LEU A 669 26.54 -6.56 2.29
CA LEU A 669 27.28 -7.49 3.16
C LEU A 669 26.76 -8.93 3.03
N LYS A 670 25.43 -9.11 3.08
CA LYS A 670 24.77 -10.42 2.91
C LYS A 670 25.03 -11.01 1.51
N ALA A 671 25.02 -10.17 0.47
CA ALA A 671 25.34 -10.58 -0.90
C ALA A 671 26.78 -11.10 -1.09
N ASN A 672 27.70 -10.83 -0.15
CA ASN A 672 29.05 -11.39 -0.12
C ASN A 672 29.26 -12.39 1.03
N GLY A 673 28.18 -13.01 1.52
CA GLY A 673 28.24 -14.14 2.45
C GLY A 673 28.44 -13.77 3.92
N SER A 674 28.30 -12.49 4.31
CA SER A 674 28.27 -12.15 5.73
C SER A 674 27.03 -12.75 6.42
N GLN A 675 27.26 -13.35 7.58
CA GLN A 675 26.23 -13.94 8.43
C GLN A 675 25.75 -13.00 9.54
N GLY A 676 26.48 -11.90 9.78
CA GLY A 676 26.21 -11.00 10.89
C GLY A 676 27.10 -9.77 10.89
N VAL A 677 26.57 -8.68 11.44
CA VAL A 677 27.21 -7.37 11.51
C VAL A 677 27.08 -6.78 12.91
N PHE A 678 28.06 -5.97 13.33
CA PHE A 678 27.99 -5.20 14.56
C PHE A 678 28.45 -3.74 14.39
N CYS A 679 28.19 -2.92 15.41
CA CYS A 679 28.73 -1.56 15.54
C CYS A 679 28.94 -1.20 17.02
N GLU A 680 29.82 -0.24 17.29
CA GLU A 680 29.98 0.36 18.63
C GLU A 680 29.15 1.64 18.73
N VAL A 681 28.44 1.80 19.84
CA VAL A 681 27.58 2.95 20.17
C VAL A 681 27.91 3.43 21.58
N GLN A 682 27.86 4.74 21.81
CA GLN A 682 28.05 5.31 23.15
C GLN A 682 26.78 5.09 24.01
N PRO A 683 26.86 4.68 25.28
CA PRO A 683 25.68 4.48 26.15
C PRO A 683 24.83 5.74 26.35
N THR A 684 25.40 6.91 26.10
CA THR A 684 24.74 8.22 26.13
C THR A 684 23.90 8.49 24.88
N ASP A 685 24.21 7.87 23.73
CA ASP A 685 23.47 8.00 22.48
C ASP A 685 22.25 7.06 22.46
N ARG A 686 21.27 7.39 23.31
CA ARG A 686 20.01 6.65 23.44
C ARG A 686 19.22 6.61 22.13
N GLN A 687 19.36 7.63 21.27
CA GLN A 687 18.67 7.68 19.98
C GLN A 687 19.22 6.64 19.00
N ARG A 688 20.55 6.54 18.88
CA ARG A 688 21.20 5.51 18.03
C ARG A 688 20.96 4.09 18.56
N LEU A 689 20.95 3.90 19.88
CA LEU A 689 20.57 2.62 20.51
C LEU A 689 19.12 2.24 20.17
N GLU A 690 18.15 3.13 20.41
CA GLU A 690 16.73 2.86 20.13
C GLU A 690 16.46 2.62 18.63
N PHE A 691 17.12 3.37 17.75
CA PHE A 691 17.07 3.19 16.30
C PHE A 691 17.56 1.79 15.89
N LEU A 692 18.70 1.34 16.42
CA LEU A 692 19.25 0.01 16.13
C LEU A 692 18.41 -1.12 16.71
N THR A 693 17.86 -0.97 17.92
CA THR A 693 16.93 -1.96 18.50
C THR A 693 15.63 -2.07 17.69
N LYS A 694 15.10 -0.97 17.15
CA LYS A 694 13.96 -0.97 16.20
C LYS A 694 14.29 -1.56 14.82
N LEU A 695 15.56 -1.84 14.55
CA LEU A 695 16.08 -2.58 13.40
C LEU A 695 16.57 -3.98 13.80
N GLY A 696 16.18 -4.45 15.00
CA GLY A 696 16.50 -5.78 15.52
C GLY A 696 18.01 -6.03 15.69
N PHE A 697 18.76 -5.03 16.13
CA PHE A 697 20.08 -5.21 16.73
C PHE A 697 19.95 -5.43 18.24
N LEU A 698 20.80 -6.30 18.78
CA LEU A 698 20.85 -6.67 20.20
C LEU A 698 22.13 -6.14 20.85
N GLU A 699 22.06 -5.75 22.12
CA GLU A 699 23.24 -5.45 22.94
C GLU A 699 24.01 -6.75 23.23
N ILE A 700 25.29 -6.78 22.89
CA ILE A 700 26.21 -7.87 23.23
C ILE A 700 26.97 -7.49 24.50
N LEU A 701 27.29 -8.50 25.33
CA LEU A 701 27.71 -8.31 26.72
C LEU A 701 28.93 -7.39 26.88
N ARG A 702 28.88 -6.57 27.94
CA ARG A 702 29.94 -5.60 28.28
C ARG A 702 31.28 -6.29 28.46
N GLY A 703 32.18 -6.02 27.52
CA GLY A 703 33.51 -6.63 27.44
C GLY A 703 34.00 -6.77 26.00
N GLU A 704 33.10 -6.79 25.01
CA GLU A 704 33.47 -6.97 23.59
C GLU A 704 33.65 -5.66 22.80
N ALA A 705 33.50 -4.49 23.41
CA ALA A 705 33.77 -3.18 22.78
C ALA A 705 35.27 -2.82 22.83
N ARG A 706 35.81 -2.12 21.80
CA ARG A 706 37.16 -1.54 21.86
C ARG A 706 37.26 -0.49 22.97
N SER A 707 36.22 0.32 23.09
CA SER A 707 36.13 1.35 24.12
C SER A 707 35.54 0.76 25.41
N ARG A 708 36.22 0.96 26.56
CA ARG A 708 35.75 0.47 27.88
C ARG A 708 34.37 0.97 28.31
N GLU A 709 33.89 2.03 27.66
CA GLU A 709 32.61 2.67 27.93
C GLU A 709 31.58 2.40 26.81
N GLY A 710 31.97 1.77 25.69
CA GLY A 710 31.09 1.52 24.55
C GLY A 710 30.14 0.33 24.71
N VAL A 711 29.05 0.36 23.95
CA VAL A 711 28.09 -0.74 23.78
C VAL A 711 28.27 -1.35 22.39
N VAL A 712 28.37 -2.68 22.30
CA VAL A 712 28.32 -3.39 21.01
C VAL A 712 26.87 -3.73 20.69
N MET A 713 26.38 -3.23 19.56
CA MET A 713 25.08 -3.58 19.00
C MET A 713 25.28 -4.47 17.76
N ALA A 714 24.73 -5.69 17.76
CA ALA A 714 24.94 -6.67 16.70
C ALA A 714 23.65 -7.32 16.19
N ARG A 715 23.68 -7.80 14.93
CA ARG A 715 22.54 -8.39 14.21
C ARG A 715 23.00 -9.47 13.23
N LEU A 716 22.25 -10.57 13.14
CA LEU A 716 22.44 -11.59 12.08
C LEU A 716 21.78 -11.15 10.76
N LEU A 717 22.35 -11.59 9.64
CA LEU A 717 21.94 -11.24 8.27
C LEU A 717 21.40 -12.45 7.52
#